data_AF-A0A199W706-F1
#
_entry.id   AF-A0A199W706-F1
#
_cell.length_a   1.000
_cell.length_b   1.000
_cell.length_c   1.000
_cell.angle_alpha   90.00
_cell.angle_beta   90.00
_cell.angle_gamma   90.00
#
_symmetry.space_group_name_H-M   'P 1'
#
loop_
_entity.id
_entity.type
_entity.pdbx_description
1 polymer ?
#
loop_
_entity_poly.entity_id
_entity_poly.type
_entity_poly.pdbx_seq_one_letter_code
_entity_poly.pdbx_strand_id
1 'polypeptide(L)'
;MAIGEAEKTKGSSGGEALVVSFGEMLIDFVPDAAGVSLAESTGFLKAPGGAPANVAVAIAKLGGSAAFIGKFGDDEFGHMLVEILRQNGVRDEGVLFDKDARTALAFVTLRSDGEREFMFYRNPSADMLLAESELNLPLIRQARIFHYGSISLISEPCRSAHLAAMRAAKAAGILCSYDPNVRLPLWPSPDAARSGIRSIWNQADFIKVSDDEVEFLTQGDPQSEENVLSLWYEGLKLLIVTDGEKGCRYFTKSFKGRVPGFSVKTVDTTGAGDAFVGALLVSIAKDGSLFQVLILTRSVICVYQEGKKEEEKKKDIEEKKDNLGAKMMVKGTGTNCSNRYLKGPCDEAINNGGASTCSSFNSSSVSASASASVTSASSSSLCSSFSSLGGSFRGVHMKKLSGCYECHLEADTFNCVSKDHAKITTICSCNECGEVFINPEDLEIHQANNHAVSELGPEDSSRSIVEIIFQSSWLNIQHPMCKIDRILKVNNSPKTTVKFEEYRNNIKGKAIKLSEKYPRFAADGNELLRFHCTTLACSLGLDGSTNLCHSIDRCDVCEIIRYGFRFDELGRITLSSRAREISPISCGGEAKRAMFVCRVIAGRVKKSNCSTVWECESIITSPEDFDSMVGSNSEELIVFNPRAILPCFVVIYSFC
;
A
#
# COMPACT_ATOMS: atom_id res chain seq x y z
N MET A 1 -54.73 25.53 22.61
CA MET A 1 -54.82 25.79 21.15
C MET A 1 -54.32 27.21 20.91
N ALA A 2 -53.51 27.52 19.91
CA ALA A 2 -52.83 26.65 18.94
C ALA A 2 -51.30 26.71 19.15
N ILE A 3 -50.57 25.74 18.62
CA ILE A 3 -49.09 25.72 18.62
C ILE A 3 -48.67 26.29 17.26
N GLY A 4 -47.80 27.30 17.24
CA GLY A 4 -47.26 27.85 16.00
C GLY A 4 -46.37 26.83 15.30
N GLU A 5 -46.64 26.53 14.03
CA GLU A 5 -45.82 25.62 13.24
C GLU A 5 -44.46 26.27 12.94
N ALA A 6 -43.38 25.65 13.38
CA ALA A 6 -42.03 26.07 12.97
C ALA A 6 -41.80 25.65 11.51
N GLU A 7 -41.57 26.63 10.64
CA GLU A 7 -41.31 26.38 9.22
C GLU A 7 -40.09 25.46 9.04
N LYS A 8 -40.31 24.31 8.37
CA LYS A 8 -39.21 23.44 7.96
C LYS A 8 -38.41 24.11 6.86
N THR A 9 -37.34 24.80 7.23
CA THR A 9 -36.34 25.35 6.31
C THR A 9 -35.71 24.23 5.48
N LYS A 10 -36.24 24.02 4.26
CA LYS A 10 -35.64 23.15 3.24
C LYS A 10 -34.32 23.77 2.75
N GLY A 11 -33.23 23.48 3.46
CA GLY A 11 -31.87 23.84 3.06
C GLY A 11 -31.49 23.16 1.74
N SER A 12 -31.68 23.87 0.63
CA SER A 12 -31.47 23.36 -0.73
C SER A 12 -30.08 23.72 -1.26
N SER A 13 -29.12 22.80 -1.15
CA SER A 13 -28.05 22.65 -2.13
C SER A 13 -27.36 21.30 -1.97
N GLY A 14 -27.10 20.60 -3.08
CA GLY A 14 -26.24 19.41 -3.12
C GLY A 14 -24.76 19.79 -3.03
N GLY A 15 -24.38 20.51 -1.98
CA GLY A 15 -22.99 20.90 -1.72
C GLY A 15 -22.14 19.67 -1.38
N GLU A 16 -20.93 19.63 -1.92
CA GLU A 16 -19.97 18.56 -1.66
C GLU A 16 -19.61 18.50 -0.17
N ALA A 17 -19.36 17.31 0.36
CA ALA A 17 -19.07 17.07 1.78
C ALA A 17 -17.63 17.48 2.17
N LEU A 18 -17.29 18.74 1.91
CA LEU A 18 -15.94 19.28 2.00
C LEU A 18 -15.41 19.36 3.44
N VAL A 19 -14.20 18.85 3.65
CA VAL A 19 -13.37 19.14 4.82
C VAL A 19 -12.20 20.02 4.39
N VAL A 20 -12.02 21.16 5.04
CA VAL A 20 -10.84 22.02 4.86
C VAL A 20 -9.89 21.79 6.03
N SER A 21 -8.67 21.32 5.75
CA SER A 21 -7.61 21.19 6.76
C SER A 21 -6.66 22.39 6.71
N PHE A 22 -6.25 22.88 7.87
CA PHE A 22 -5.43 24.08 8.03
C PHE A 22 -4.20 23.81 8.89
N GLY A 23 -3.02 24.21 8.41
CA GLY A 23 -1.78 24.20 9.17
C GLY A 23 -0.54 23.87 8.34
N GLU A 24 0.34 23.06 8.90
CA GLU A 24 1.65 22.75 8.33
C GLU A 24 1.65 21.51 7.41
N MET A 25 2.55 21.54 6.43
CA MET A 25 3.03 20.38 5.68
C MET A 25 4.53 20.54 5.48
N LEU A 26 5.30 19.47 5.70
CA LEU A 26 6.75 19.53 5.85
C LEU A 26 7.43 18.27 5.30
N ILE A 27 8.77 18.25 5.29
CA ILE A 27 9.56 17.06 4.94
C ILE A 27 10.03 16.37 6.22
N ASP A 28 9.56 15.15 6.44
CA ASP A 28 10.15 14.23 7.41
C ASP A 28 11.37 13.52 6.78
N PHE A 29 12.53 13.60 7.42
CA PHE A 29 13.75 12.87 7.08
C PHE A 29 13.97 11.75 8.10
N VAL A 30 13.77 10.51 7.66
CA VAL A 30 13.92 9.31 8.49
C VAL A 30 15.21 8.58 8.10
N PRO A 31 16.06 8.14 9.05
CA PRO A 31 17.27 7.36 8.78
C PRO A 31 17.08 6.15 7.84
N ASP A 32 18.13 5.87 7.08
CA ASP A 32 18.31 4.63 6.32
C ASP A 32 18.46 3.39 7.23
N ALA A 33 19.04 3.57 8.43
CA ALA A 33 19.22 2.53 9.44
C ALA A 33 18.36 2.77 10.70
N ALA A 34 17.75 1.72 11.25
CA ALA A 34 17.02 1.79 12.51
C ALA A 34 17.95 1.70 13.74
N GLY A 35 17.63 2.43 14.81
CA GLY A 35 18.35 2.34 16.10
C GLY A 35 19.56 3.27 16.25
N VAL A 36 19.87 4.10 15.26
CA VAL A 36 20.99 5.06 15.25
C VAL A 36 20.54 6.48 15.62
N SER A 37 21.44 7.30 16.17
CA SER A 37 21.19 8.72 16.41
C SER A 37 21.31 9.58 15.13
N LEU A 38 20.87 10.83 15.21
CA LEU A 38 20.98 11.82 14.12
C LEU A 38 22.41 12.00 13.59
N ALA A 39 23.42 11.85 14.47
CA ALA A 39 24.83 12.04 14.13
C ALA A 39 25.52 10.77 13.58
N GLU A 40 24.89 9.60 13.75
CA GLU A 40 25.40 8.30 13.30
C GLU A 40 24.75 7.83 11.99
N SER A 41 23.57 8.37 11.64
CA SER A 41 22.83 8.07 10.42
C SER A 41 23.64 8.43 9.16
N THR A 42 23.79 7.48 8.25
CA THR A 42 24.56 7.66 7.00
C THR A 42 23.75 8.27 5.86
N GLY A 43 22.43 8.12 5.90
CA GLY A 43 21.50 8.65 4.91
C GLY A 43 20.12 8.87 5.52
N PHE A 44 19.29 9.67 4.83
CA PHE A 44 17.91 9.95 5.25
C PHE A 44 16.96 9.84 4.07
N LEU A 45 15.89 9.07 4.24
CA LEU A 45 14.78 8.98 3.30
C LEU A 45 13.78 10.11 3.56
N LYS A 46 13.58 10.97 2.56
CA LYS A 46 12.55 12.03 2.60
C LYS A 46 11.14 11.43 2.52
N ALA A 47 10.21 11.95 3.31
CA ALA A 47 8.78 11.64 3.28
C ALA A 47 7.96 12.93 3.46
N PRO A 48 6.73 13.00 2.90
CA PRO A 48 5.80 14.07 3.24
C PRO A 48 5.29 13.88 4.68
N GLY A 49 5.21 14.99 5.42
CA GLY A 49 4.71 15.04 6.80
C GLY A 49 3.89 16.31 7.08
N GLY A 50 3.47 16.47 8.33
CA GLY A 50 2.52 17.52 8.78
C GLY A 50 1.12 16.96 9.00
N ALA A 51 0.56 17.16 10.20
CA ALA A 51 -0.62 16.41 10.64
C ALA A 51 -1.91 16.82 9.90
N PRO A 52 -2.23 18.12 9.71
CA PRO A 52 -3.42 18.53 8.95
C PRO A 52 -3.36 18.10 7.48
N ALA A 53 -2.14 17.98 6.91
CA ALA A 53 -1.95 17.50 5.54
C ALA A 53 -2.20 15.98 5.43
N ASN A 54 -1.68 15.19 6.37
CA ASN A 54 -1.97 13.76 6.47
C ASN A 54 -3.49 13.50 6.62
N VAL A 55 -4.18 14.31 7.44
CA VAL A 55 -5.65 14.25 7.57
C VAL A 55 -6.35 14.53 6.23
N ALA A 56 -5.95 15.59 5.50
CA ALA A 56 -6.53 15.90 4.19
C ALA A 56 -6.33 14.77 3.17
N VAL A 57 -5.12 14.20 3.09
CA VAL A 57 -4.81 13.06 2.21
C VAL A 57 -5.59 11.81 2.61
N ALA A 58 -5.74 11.53 3.92
CA ALA A 58 -6.55 10.41 4.39
C ALA A 58 -8.04 10.58 4.03
N ILE A 59 -8.59 11.81 4.12
CA ILE A 59 -9.96 12.12 3.71
C ILE A 59 -10.18 11.83 2.22
N ALA A 60 -9.26 12.29 1.36
CA ALA A 60 -9.35 12.09 -0.07
C ALA A 60 -9.19 10.61 -0.48
N LYS A 61 -8.22 9.89 0.10
CA LYS A 61 -8.03 8.43 -0.11
C LYS A 61 -9.24 7.58 0.29
N LEU A 62 -10.12 8.09 1.15
CA LEU A 62 -11.39 7.45 1.58
C LEU A 62 -12.61 7.91 0.76
N GLY A 63 -12.39 8.59 -0.37
CA GLY A 63 -13.48 9.14 -1.19
C GLY A 63 -14.31 10.18 -0.44
N GLY A 64 -13.67 10.99 0.40
CA GLY A 64 -14.22 12.24 0.92
C GLY A 64 -13.67 13.44 0.14
N SER A 65 -14.29 14.60 0.30
CA SER A 65 -13.84 15.84 -0.32
C SER A 65 -12.90 16.58 0.62
N ALA A 66 -11.68 16.89 0.16
CA ALA A 66 -10.65 17.52 0.96
C ALA A 66 -10.09 18.78 0.26
N ALA A 67 -9.76 19.79 1.04
CA ALA A 67 -8.91 20.90 0.62
C ALA A 67 -7.91 21.26 1.73
N PHE A 68 -6.79 21.87 1.33
CA PHE A 68 -5.73 22.28 2.25
C PHE A 68 -5.51 23.80 2.24
N ILE A 69 -5.31 24.39 3.42
CA ILE A 69 -4.86 25.77 3.60
C ILE A 69 -3.53 25.75 4.36
N GLY A 70 -2.48 26.27 3.73
CA GLY A 70 -1.13 26.30 4.27
C GLY A 70 -0.16 27.01 3.33
N LYS A 71 1.03 27.33 3.85
CA LYS A 71 2.05 28.09 3.11
C LYS A 71 3.36 27.29 3.04
N PHE A 72 3.93 27.22 1.85
CA PHE A 72 5.05 26.36 1.46
C PHE A 72 6.21 27.23 0.97
N GLY A 73 7.45 26.74 1.00
CA GLY A 73 8.55 27.47 0.36
C GLY A 73 8.44 27.40 -1.16
N ASP A 74 8.80 28.49 -1.85
CA ASP A 74 9.04 28.50 -3.31
C ASP A 74 10.38 27.78 -3.59
N ASP A 75 10.37 26.46 -3.32
CA ASP A 75 11.49 25.52 -3.40
C ASP A 75 11.01 24.13 -3.83
N GLU A 76 11.95 23.27 -4.24
CA GLU A 76 11.65 21.94 -4.78
C GLU A 76 10.88 21.05 -3.79
N PHE A 77 11.05 21.24 -2.47
CA PHE A 77 10.29 20.52 -1.46
C PHE A 77 8.85 21.03 -1.39
N GLY A 78 8.63 22.34 -1.39
CA GLY A 78 7.29 22.94 -1.35
C GLY A 78 6.47 22.57 -2.59
N HIS A 79 7.03 22.71 -3.78
CA HIS A 79 6.37 22.30 -5.03
C HIS A 79 6.06 20.81 -5.06
N MET A 80 6.95 19.96 -4.56
CA MET A 80 6.73 18.50 -4.47
C MET A 80 5.66 18.11 -3.43
N LEU A 81 5.58 18.79 -2.29
CA LEU A 81 4.53 18.56 -1.29
C LEU A 81 3.14 18.96 -1.82
N VAL A 82 3.04 20.10 -2.50
CA VAL A 82 1.78 20.57 -3.11
C VAL A 82 1.34 19.66 -4.24
N GLU A 83 2.28 19.14 -5.03
CA GLU A 83 1.99 18.14 -6.07
C GLU A 83 1.51 16.81 -5.46
N ILE A 84 2.05 16.38 -4.31
CA ILE A 84 1.53 15.23 -3.55
C ILE A 84 0.07 15.47 -3.11
N LEU A 85 -0.30 16.67 -2.68
CA LEU A 85 -1.70 16.99 -2.34
C LEU A 85 -2.62 16.80 -3.56
N ARG A 86 -2.24 17.37 -4.72
CA ARG A 86 -3.00 17.24 -5.99
C ARG A 86 -3.16 15.79 -6.44
N GLN A 87 -2.06 15.02 -6.43
CA GLN A 87 -2.07 13.61 -6.85
C GLN A 87 -2.94 12.72 -5.96
N ASN A 88 -3.16 13.12 -4.71
CA ASN A 88 -4.07 12.43 -3.80
C ASN A 88 -5.51 13.00 -3.84
N GLY A 89 -5.82 13.95 -4.73
CA GLY A 89 -7.15 14.54 -4.88
C GLY A 89 -7.52 15.60 -3.85
N VAL A 90 -6.55 16.15 -3.11
CA VAL A 90 -6.76 17.27 -2.18
C VAL A 90 -6.70 18.58 -2.96
N ARG A 91 -7.74 19.42 -2.84
CA ARG A 91 -7.79 20.72 -3.53
C ARG A 91 -6.82 21.72 -2.91
N ASP A 92 -6.01 22.36 -3.74
CA ASP A 92 -4.93 23.27 -3.39
C ASP A 92 -5.31 24.76 -3.48
N GLU A 93 -6.60 25.08 -3.58
CA GLU A 93 -7.14 26.45 -3.63
C GLU A 93 -6.76 27.34 -2.43
N GLY A 94 -6.28 26.74 -1.33
CA GLY A 94 -5.79 27.42 -0.13
C GLY A 94 -4.26 27.41 0.04
N VAL A 95 -3.53 26.89 -0.95
CA VAL A 95 -2.07 26.78 -0.92
C VAL A 95 -1.42 28.08 -1.38
N LEU A 96 -0.37 28.49 -0.66
CA LEU A 96 0.46 29.64 -1.00
C LEU A 96 1.95 29.29 -0.96
N PHE A 97 2.75 30.05 -1.72
CA PHE A 97 4.21 29.91 -1.77
C PHE A 97 4.87 31.18 -1.22
N ASP A 98 5.84 31.00 -0.32
CA ASP A 98 6.67 32.06 0.24
C ASP A 98 8.06 32.04 -0.42
N LYS A 99 8.59 33.21 -0.79
CA LYS A 99 9.85 33.32 -1.55
C LYS A 99 11.08 33.56 -0.66
N ASP A 100 10.84 34.00 0.57
CA ASP A 100 11.89 34.42 1.50
C ASP A 100 12.14 33.34 2.57
N ALA A 101 11.11 32.54 2.91
CA ALA A 101 11.23 31.38 3.79
C ALA A 101 11.17 30.04 3.03
N ARG A 102 11.87 29.04 3.56
CA ARG A 102 11.90 27.66 3.00
C ARG A 102 10.82 26.77 3.58
N THR A 103 10.53 25.68 2.88
CA THR A 103 9.72 24.57 3.37
C THR A 103 10.34 23.98 4.65
N ALA A 104 9.53 23.72 5.67
CA ALA A 104 9.99 23.16 6.94
C ALA A 104 10.52 21.73 6.77
N LEU A 105 11.57 21.39 7.52
CA LEU A 105 12.15 20.04 7.57
C LEU A 105 12.14 19.52 9.02
N ALA A 106 11.91 18.22 9.20
CA ALA A 106 11.99 17.53 10.47
C ALA A 106 12.85 16.27 10.32
N PHE A 107 13.95 16.17 11.06
CA PHE A 107 14.72 14.93 11.13
C PHE A 107 14.18 14.08 12.29
N VAL A 108 13.83 12.83 12.01
CA VAL A 108 13.11 11.95 12.94
C VAL A 108 13.85 10.62 13.07
N THR A 109 14.41 10.33 14.25
CA THR A 109 15.08 9.04 14.51
C THR A 109 14.29 8.21 15.50
N LEU A 110 14.55 6.90 15.48
CA LEU A 110 14.18 5.97 16.54
C LEU A 110 15.50 5.42 17.10
N ARG A 111 15.86 5.87 18.30
CA ARG A 111 17.07 5.45 19.00
C ARG A 111 16.94 3.99 19.46
N SER A 112 18.07 3.35 19.79
CA SER A 112 18.13 1.92 20.13
C SER A 112 17.42 1.53 21.44
N ASP A 113 17.09 2.51 22.27
CA ASP A 113 16.23 2.42 23.47
C ASP A 113 14.71 2.49 23.13
N GLY A 114 14.36 2.86 21.91
CA GLY A 114 12.98 3.05 21.45
C GLY A 114 12.47 4.50 21.57
N GLU A 115 13.29 5.45 22.05
CA GLU A 115 12.90 6.86 22.08
C GLU A 115 12.91 7.48 20.68
N ARG A 116 11.92 8.34 20.39
CA ARG A 116 11.85 9.11 19.14
C ARG A 116 12.45 10.50 19.33
N GLU A 117 13.54 10.78 18.62
CA GLU A 117 14.18 12.10 18.59
C GLU A 117 13.66 12.90 17.39
N PHE A 118 13.32 14.18 17.60
CA PHE A 118 12.81 15.09 16.57
C PHE A 118 13.63 16.38 16.53
N MET A 119 14.30 16.66 15.41
CA MET A 119 15.06 17.90 15.17
C MET A 119 14.43 18.70 14.03
N PHE A 120 13.78 19.83 14.36
CA PHE A 120 13.03 20.64 13.41
C PHE A 120 13.84 21.84 12.88
N TYR A 121 13.93 21.98 11.56
CA TYR A 121 14.42 23.17 10.87
C TYR A 121 13.21 24.03 10.48
N ARG A 122 12.84 24.92 11.41
CA ARG A 122 11.61 25.73 11.36
C ARG A 122 11.86 27.16 11.89
N ASN A 123 12.83 27.88 11.30
CA ASN A 123 13.38 29.13 11.86
C ASN A 123 13.82 30.19 10.82
N PRO A 124 12.90 30.99 10.25
CA PRO A 124 11.49 30.65 10.04
C PRO A 124 11.34 29.74 8.82
N SER A 125 10.22 29.03 8.75
CA SER A 125 9.76 28.31 7.56
C SER A 125 8.43 28.88 7.07
N ALA A 126 8.10 28.63 5.80
CA ALA A 126 6.95 29.25 5.13
C ALA A 126 5.61 29.04 5.87
N ASP A 127 5.40 27.88 6.49
CA ASP A 127 4.19 27.54 7.26
C ASP A 127 4.00 28.42 8.51
N MET A 128 5.07 29.04 9.01
CA MET A 128 5.00 30.04 10.10
C MET A 128 4.54 31.42 9.61
N LEU A 129 4.66 31.69 8.31
CA LEU A 129 4.51 33.02 7.70
C LEU A 129 3.19 33.22 6.95
N LEU A 130 2.21 32.33 7.17
CA LEU A 130 0.83 32.54 6.71
C LEU A 130 0.16 33.66 7.52
N ALA A 131 -0.35 34.70 6.86
CA ALA A 131 -0.99 35.85 7.50
C ALA A 131 -2.52 35.85 7.38
N GLU A 132 -3.23 36.55 8.29
CA GLU A 132 -4.70 36.69 8.24
C GLU A 132 -5.21 37.28 6.92
N SER A 133 -4.43 38.18 6.30
CA SER A 133 -4.71 38.79 4.99
C SER A 133 -4.55 37.85 3.79
N GLU A 134 -3.88 36.72 3.96
CA GLU A 134 -3.60 35.73 2.91
C GLU A 134 -4.66 34.61 2.84
N LEU A 135 -5.59 34.56 3.81
CA LEU A 135 -6.55 33.46 3.93
C LEU A 135 -7.60 33.44 2.81
N ASN A 136 -7.78 32.27 2.19
CA ASN A 136 -8.92 31.99 1.31
C ASN A 136 -10.22 31.82 2.14
N LEU A 137 -10.78 32.94 2.60
CA LEU A 137 -12.03 32.97 3.36
C LEU A 137 -13.23 32.39 2.59
N PRO A 138 -13.37 32.53 1.25
CA PRO A 138 -14.38 31.81 0.48
C PRO A 138 -14.31 30.29 0.64
N LEU A 139 -13.12 29.69 0.53
CA LEU A 139 -12.91 28.25 0.71
C LEU A 139 -13.33 27.78 2.11
N ILE A 140 -12.94 28.51 3.16
CA ILE A 140 -13.30 28.19 4.55
C ILE A 140 -14.82 28.19 4.74
N ARG A 141 -15.55 29.12 4.10
CA ARG A 141 -17.01 29.23 4.20
C ARG A 141 -17.78 28.20 3.37
N GLN A 142 -17.11 27.47 2.47
CA GLN A 142 -17.70 26.34 1.73
C GLN A 142 -17.52 24.99 2.46
N ALA A 143 -16.65 24.93 3.46
CA ALA A 143 -16.38 23.71 4.22
C ALA A 143 -17.62 23.27 5.00
N ARG A 144 -17.80 21.96 5.18
CA ARG A 144 -18.71 21.38 6.18
C ARG A 144 -18.01 21.11 7.51
N ILE A 145 -16.70 20.84 7.45
CA ILE A 145 -15.81 20.74 8.62
C ILE A 145 -14.53 21.52 8.35
N PHE A 146 -14.08 22.32 9.30
CA PHE A 146 -12.77 22.98 9.32
C PHE A 146 -11.89 22.27 10.36
N HIS A 147 -10.77 21.67 9.93
CA HIS A 147 -9.87 20.88 10.76
C HIS A 147 -8.50 21.55 10.93
N TYR A 148 -7.93 21.50 12.13
CA TYR A 148 -6.66 22.15 12.46
C TYR A 148 -5.90 21.44 13.59
N GLY A 149 -4.59 21.67 13.62
CA GLY A 149 -3.67 21.23 14.69
C GLY A 149 -3.14 22.37 15.56
N SER A 150 -2.33 22.07 16.58
CA SER A 150 -1.79 23.11 17.49
C SER A 150 -0.54 23.85 16.98
N ILE A 151 0.18 23.31 15.99
CA ILE A 151 1.50 23.81 15.55
C ILE A 151 1.43 25.22 14.92
N SER A 152 0.29 25.58 14.32
CA SER A 152 0.02 26.92 13.80
C SER A 152 -0.33 27.96 14.88
N LEU A 153 -0.48 27.57 16.15
CA LEU A 153 -0.70 28.50 17.28
C LEU A 153 0.60 29.03 17.91
N ILE A 154 1.76 28.49 17.51
CA ILE A 154 3.05 28.70 18.19
C ILE A 154 3.64 30.10 17.89
N SER A 155 3.43 30.62 16.69
CA SER A 155 4.16 31.76 16.15
C SER A 155 3.25 32.72 15.38
N GLU A 156 3.47 34.02 15.51
CA GLU A 156 2.90 35.01 14.58
C GLU A 156 3.74 35.04 13.28
N PRO A 157 3.13 35.34 12.11
CA PRO A 157 1.72 35.68 11.89
C PRO A 157 0.74 34.49 11.82
N CYS A 158 1.24 33.25 11.75
CA CYS A 158 0.39 32.05 11.56
C CYS A 158 -0.66 31.85 12.67
N ARG A 159 -0.36 32.23 13.92
CA ARG A 159 -1.31 32.21 15.03
C ARG A 159 -2.50 33.16 14.80
N SER A 160 -2.24 34.40 14.39
CA SER A 160 -3.31 35.33 14.00
C SER A 160 -4.14 34.77 12.83
N ALA A 161 -3.49 34.18 11.82
CA ALA A 161 -4.16 33.53 10.70
C ALA A 161 -5.03 32.33 11.12
N HIS A 162 -4.54 31.47 12.01
CA HIS A 162 -5.31 30.35 12.59
C HIS A 162 -6.57 30.87 13.27
N LEU A 163 -6.42 31.86 14.16
CA LEU A 163 -7.54 32.44 14.90
C LEU A 163 -8.56 33.09 13.96
N ALA A 164 -8.10 33.71 12.86
CA ALA A 164 -8.96 34.28 11.83
C ALA A 164 -9.72 33.25 11.00
N ALA A 165 -9.04 32.17 10.58
CA ALA A 165 -9.67 31.08 9.86
C ALA A 165 -10.74 30.38 10.71
N MET A 166 -10.43 30.11 11.98
CA MET A 166 -11.38 29.58 12.96
C MET A 166 -12.56 30.54 13.21
N ARG A 167 -12.32 31.86 13.35
CA ARG A 167 -13.40 32.88 13.42
C ARG A 167 -14.31 32.80 12.19
N ALA A 168 -13.74 32.71 11.00
CA ALA A 168 -14.49 32.65 9.74
C ALA A 168 -15.32 31.37 9.58
N ALA A 169 -14.77 30.22 9.96
CA ALA A 169 -15.48 28.94 9.99
C ALA A 169 -16.69 28.99 10.93
N LYS A 170 -16.49 29.41 12.19
CA LYS A 170 -17.57 29.48 13.18
C LYS A 170 -18.64 30.51 12.84
N ALA A 171 -18.26 31.66 12.25
CA ALA A 171 -19.20 32.68 11.79
C ALA A 171 -20.09 32.21 10.63
N ALA A 172 -19.65 31.21 9.84
CA ALA A 172 -20.44 30.56 8.80
C ALA A 172 -21.20 29.31 9.29
N GLY A 173 -21.08 28.94 10.58
CA GLY A 173 -21.73 27.75 11.15
C GLY A 173 -21.00 26.43 10.86
N ILE A 174 -19.74 26.48 10.43
CA ILE A 174 -18.94 25.30 10.06
C ILE A 174 -18.44 24.59 11.32
N LEU A 175 -18.49 23.26 11.31
CA LEU A 175 -18.03 22.42 12.42
C LEU A 175 -16.50 22.48 12.55
N CYS A 176 -15.98 22.75 13.74
CA CYS A 176 -14.55 22.84 14.00
C CYS A 176 -14.00 21.53 14.58
N SER A 177 -12.97 20.96 13.95
CA SER A 177 -12.27 19.76 14.41
C SER A 177 -10.85 20.10 14.85
N TYR A 178 -10.49 19.67 16.06
CA TYR A 178 -9.17 19.90 16.64
C TYR A 178 -8.49 18.58 17.02
N ASP A 179 -7.27 18.38 16.50
CA ASP A 179 -6.31 17.42 17.04
C ASP A 179 -5.08 18.21 17.50
N PRO A 180 -4.83 18.39 18.82
CA PRO A 180 -3.66 19.12 19.30
C PRO A 180 -2.34 18.59 18.74
N ASN A 181 -2.24 17.28 18.50
CA ASN A 181 -1.10 16.56 17.93
C ASN A 181 0.26 17.07 18.46
N VAL A 182 0.44 17.00 19.78
CA VAL A 182 1.46 17.77 20.52
C VAL A 182 2.89 17.46 20.05
N ARG A 183 3.68 18.51 19.80
CA ARG A 183 5.11 18.44 19.47
C ARG A 183 5.92 19.37 20.38
N LEU A 184 6.23 18.89 21.59
CA LEU A 184 6.92 19.68 22.62
C LEU A 184 8.21 20.40 22.13
N PRO A 185 9.07 19.83 21.26
CA PRO A 185 10.26 20.52 20.76
C PRO A 185 9.99 21.80 19.94
N LEU A 186 8.76 22.03 19.47
CA LEU A 186 8.37 23.25 18.76
C LEU A 186 7.89 24.36 19.70
N TRP A 187 7.61 24.07 20.97
CA TRP A 187 7.07 25.03 21.93
C TRP A 187 8.16 25.60 22.86
N PRO A 188 8.09 26.88 23.26
CA PRO A 188 9.08 27.47 24.18
C PRO A 188 9.17 26.79 25.57
N SER A 189 8.08 26.15 26.02
CA SER A 189 8.06 25.31 27.21
C SER A 189 6.82 24.40 27.23
N PRO A 190 6.79 23.35 28.08
CA PRO A 190 5.58 22.55 28.34
C PRO A 190 4.36 23.38 28.78
N ASP A 191 4.56 24.45 29.55
CA ASP A 191 3.47 25.33 29.98
C ASP A 191 3.00 26.27 28.87
N ALA A 192 3.90 26.73 28.00
CA ALA A 192 3.53 27.47 26.80
C ALA A 192 2.70 26.58 25.85
N ALA A 193 3.05 25.30 25.72
CA ALA A 193 2.27 24.32 24.97
C ALA A 193 0.88 24.10 25.58
N ARG A 194 0.78 23.77 26.89
CA ARG A 194 -0.51 23.64 27.59
C ARG A 194 -1.38 24.89 27.44
N SER A 195 -0.80 26.07 27.60
CA SER A 195 -1.51 27.35 27.48
C SER A 195 -1.99 27.62 26.05
N GLY A 196 -1.12 27.44 25.06
CA GLY A 196 -1.43 27.61 23.64
C GLY A 196 -2.54 26.67 23.18
N ILE A 197 -2.41 25.37 23.48
CA ILE A 197 -3.40 24.34 23.16
C ILE A 197 -4.75 24.64 23.84
N ARG A 198 -4.74 24.97 25.14
CA ARG A 198 -5.98 25.29 25.86
C ARG A 198 -6.62 26.62 25.42
N SER A 199 -5.87 27.54 24.80
CA SER A 199 -6.37 28.87 24.41
C SER A 199 -7.50 28.88 23.38
N ILE A 200 -7.63 27.82 22.57
CA ILE A 200 -8.73 27.63 21.61
C ILE A 200 -9.64 26.44 21.95
N TRP A 201 -9.44 25.79 23.11
CA TRP A 201 -10.07 24.51 23.44
C TRP A 201 -11.59 24.55 23.33
N ASN A 202 -12.20 25.63 23.84
CA ASN A 202 -13.64 25.87 23.83
C ASN A 202 -14.21 26.30 22.46
N GLN A 203 -13.39 26.28 21.40
CA GLN A 203 -13.82 26.69 20.06
C GLN A 203 -14.16 25.52 19.13
N ALA A 204 -13.71 24.32 19.43
CA ALA A 204 -14.01 23.13 18.63
C ALA A 204 -15.48 22.66 18.76
N ASP A 205 -15.88 21.78 17.86
CA ASP A 205 -17.04 20.89 17.97
C ASP A 205 -16.59 19.45 18.28
N PHE A 206 -15.42 19.07 17.74
CA PHE A 206 -14.83 17.74 17.86
C PHE A 206 -13.37 17.86 18.32
N ILE A 207 -13.00 17.11 19.36
CA ILE A 207 -11.61 17.01 19.83
C ILE A 207 -11.18 15.54 19.84
N LYS A 208 -10.01 15.24 19.28
CA LYS A 208 -9.28 13.98 19.49
C LYS A 208 -7.98 14.29 20.23
N VAL A 209 -7.61 13.41 21.15
CA VAL A 209 -6.32 13.36 21.85
C VAL A 209 -5.87 11.90 22.01
N SER A 210 -4.58 11.63 22.24
CA SER A 210 -4.12 10.35 22.80
C SER A 210 -4.23 10.33 24.33
N ASP A 211 -3.99 9.16 24.94
CA ASP A 211 -3.79 9.05 26.39
C ASP A 211 -2.57 9.87 26.87
N ASP A 212 -1.44 9.85 26.16
CA ASP A 212 -0.29 10.73 26.44
C ASP A 212 -0.68 12.22 26.44
N GLU A 213 -1.52 12.64 25.48
CA GLU A 213 -1.99 14.02 25.37
C GLU A 213 -2.97 14.39 26.49
N VAL A 214 -3.78 13.46 27.00
CA VAL A 214 -4.59 13.69 28.21
C VAL A 214 -3.68 13.92 29.42
N GLU A 215 -2.73 13.02 29.67
CA GLU A 215 -1.82 13.15 30.82
C GLU A 215 -1.03 14.47 30.75
N PHE A 216 -0.52 14.82 29.57
CA PHE A 216 0.19 16.08 29.34
C PHE A 216 -0.68 17.33 29.61
N LEU A 217 -1.95 17.31 29.19
CA LEU A 217 -2.84 18.48 29.25
C LEU A 217 -3.54 18.65 30.60
N THR A 218 -3.80 17.58 31.35
CA THR A 218 -4.47 17.64 32.67
C THR A 218 -3.53 17.42 33.85
N GLN A 219 -2.35 16.83 33.64
CA GLN A 219 -1.39 16.44 34.68
C GLN A 219 -1.95 15.42 35.68
N GLY A 220 -2.84 14.52 35.20
CA GLY A 220 -3.44 13.43 35.98
C GLY A 220 -3.66 12.17 35.13
N ASP A 221 -4.00 11.06 35.80
CA ASP A 221 -4.15 9.72 35.21
C ASP A 221 -5.02 9.73 33.92
N PRO A 222 -4.45 9.40 32.75
CA PRO A 222 -5.19 9.45 31.49
C PRO A 222 -6.26 8.35 31.37
N GLN A 223 -6.29 7.33 32.24
CA GLN A 223 -7.35 6.32 32.28
C GLN A 223 -8.52 6.69 33.22
N SER A 224 -8.32 7.61 34.17
CA SER A 224 -9.40 8.16 35.00
C SER A 224 -10.43 8.92 34.16
N GLU A 225 -11.69 8.51 34.24
CA GLU A 225 -12.76 9.11 33.45
C GLU A 225 -13.06 10.55 33.90
N GLU A 226 -12.99 10.83 35.20
CA GLU A 226 -13.14 12.17 35.77
C GLU A 226 -12.06 13.12 35.24
N ASN A 227 -10.81 12.64 35.16
CA ASN A 227 -9.69 13.38 34.61
C ASN A 227 -9.90 13.69 33.11
N VAL A 228 -10.33 12.71 32.31
CA VAL A 228 -10.66 12.95 30.89
C VAL A 228 -11.83 13.94 30.74
N LEU A 229 -12.87 13.82 31.57
CA LEU A 229 -14.03 14.72 31.53
C LEU A 229 -13.69 16.15 31.99
N SER A 230 -12.55 16.40 32.62
CA SER A 230 -12.03 17.77 32.84
C SER A 230 -11.68 18.53 31.54
N LEU A 231 -11.57 17.80 30.41
CA LEU A 231 -11.40 18.37 29.07
C LEU A 231 -12.74 18.66 28.36
N TRP A 232 -13.87 18.25 28.96
CA TRP A 232 -15.21 18.48 28.41
C TRP A 232 -15.72 19.90 28.68
N TYR A 233 -16.54 20.44 27.77
CA TYR A 233 -17.27 21.69 27.95
C TYR A 233 -18.59 21.65 27.19
N GLU A 234 -19.57 22.50 27.55
CA GLU A 234 -20.95 22.36 27.07
C GLU A 234 -21.12 22.48 25.54
N GLY A 235 -20.26 23.24 24.87
CA GLY A 235 -20.26 23.38 23.41
C GLY A 235 -19.67 22.19 22.64
N LEU A 236 -18.93 21.31 23.32
CA LEU A 236 -18.28 20.15 22.68
C LEU A 236 -19.32 19.11 22.29
N LYS A 237 -19.21 18.53 21.09
CA LYS A 237 -20.13 17.50 20.59
C LYS A 237 -19.54 16.10 20.72
N LEU A 238 -18.23 15.96 20.53
CA LEU A 238 -17.50 14.70 20.63
C LEU A 238 -16.07 14.93 21.16
N LEU A 239 -15.71 14.18 22.20
CA LEU A 239 -14.33 14.03 22.68
C LEU A 239 -13.91 12.58 22.47
N ILE A 240 -12.74 12.36 21.85
CA ILE A 240 -12.14 11.04 21.65
C ILE A 240 -10.78 11.01 22.33
N VAL A 241 -10.50 9.91 23.03
CA VAL A 241 -9.15 9.57 23.52
C VAL A 241 -8.71 8.27 22.83
N THR A 242 -7.64 8.31 22.04
CA THR A 242 -7.05 7.10 21.42
C THR A 242 -6.10 6.42 22.39
N ASP A 243 -6.42 5.19 22.80
CA ASP A 243 -5.69 4.37 23.78
C ASP A 243 -4.66 3.43 23.07
N GLY A 244 -4.02 3.89 21.99
CA GLY A 244 -3.11 3.11 21.16
C GLY A 244 -3.71 1.80 20.62
N GLU A 245 -3.01 0.67 20.82
CA GLU A 245 -3.48 -0.68 20.45
C GLU A 245 -4.81 -1.09 21.10
N LYS A 246 -5.19 -0.45 22.21
CA LYS A 246 -6.45 -0.74 22.94
C LYS A 246 -7.66 -0.12 22.23
N GLY A 247 -7.44 0.76 21.25
CA GLY A 247 -8.49 1.40 20.45
C GLY A 247 -8.76 2.82 20.88
N CYS A 248 -10.02 3.15 21.19
CA CYS A 248 -10.38 4.50 21.64
C CYS A 248 -11.57 4.54 22.62
N ARG A 249 -11.53 5.53 23.52
CA ARG A 249 -12.67 6.05 24.26
C ARG A 249 -13.36 7.16 23.49
N TYR A 250 -14.66 7.31 23.69
CA TYR A 250 -15.45 8.42 23.15
C TYR A 250 -16.48 8.92 24.17
N PHE A 251 -16.72 10.23 24.16
CA PHE A 251 -17.63 10.94 25.07
C PHE A 251 -18.45 11.97 24.30
N THR A 252 -19.74 12.05 24.62
CA THR A 252 -20.68 13.05 24.12
C THR A 252 -21.53 13.59 25.28
N LYS A 253 -22.36 14.61 25.04
CA LYS A 253 -23.26 15.18 26.07
C LYS A 253 -24.30 14.18 26.64
N SER A 254 -24.58 13.07 25.95
CA SER A 254 -25.62 12.09 26.33
C SER A 254 -25.18 10.64 26.44
N PHE A 255 -24.03 10.27 25.85
CA PHE A 255 -23.49 8.90 25.92
C PHE A 255 -21.96 8.86 25.78
N LYS A 256 -21.36 7.78 26.27
CA LYS A 256 -19.90 7.51 26.25
C LYS A 256 -19.65 6.02 26.01
N GLY A 257 -18.43 5.64 25.63
CA GLY A 257 -18.05 4.23 25.50
C GLY A 257 -16.59 4.01 25.13
N ARG A 258 -16.26 2.76 24.79
CA ARG A 258 -14.98 2.35 24.19
C ARG A 258 -15.23 1.55 22.92
N VAL A 259 -14.31 1.64 21.97
CA VAL A 259 -14.20 0.75 20.81
C VAL A 259 -12.81 0.10 20.85
N PRO A 260 -12.71 -1.25 20.83
CA PRO A 260 -11.43 -1.93 20.89
C PRO A 260 -10.61 -1.70 19.63
N GLY A 261 -9.29 -1.71 19.78
CA GLY A 261 -8.34 -1.65 18.67
C GLY A 261 -8.27 -2.95 17.88
N PHE A 262 -7.53 -2.92 16.78
CA PHE A 262 -7.36 -4.05 15.88
C PHE A 262 -5.98 -4.68 16.11
N SER A 263 -5.95 -6.01 16.25
CA SER A 263 -4.69 -6.75 16.26
C SER A 263 -4.13 -6.78 14.84
N VAL A 264 -3.17 -5.90 14.58
CA VAL A 264 -2.49 -5.73 13.29
C VAL A 264 -0.99 -5.80 13.49
N LYS A 265 -0.25 -6.25 12.47
CA LYS A 265 1.22 -6.23 12.51
C LYS A 265 1.73 -4.82 12.21
N THR A 266 1.77 -3.99 13.25
CA THR A 266 2.37 -2.65 13.23
C THR A 266 3.78 -2.69 12.65
N VAL A 267 4.06 -1.77 11.72
CA VAL A 267 5.40 -1.51 11.15
C VAL A 267 5.87 -0.14 11.62
N ASP A 268 5.00 0.86 11.51
CA ASP A 268 5.16 2.20 12.06
C ASP A 268 3.79 2.70 12.54
N THR A 269 3.78 3.56 13.56
CA THR A 269 2.60 4.23 14.13
C THR A 269 2.45 5.68 13.65
N THR A 270 3.45 6.25 12.97
CA THR A 270 3.39 7.61 12.42
C THR A 270 2.20 7.77 11.47
N GLY A 271 1.41 8.82 11.65
CA GLY A 271 0.21 9.09 10.84
C GLY A 271 -1.02 8.23 11.19
N ALA A 272 -0.94 7.28 12.13
CA ALA A 272 -2.11 6.48 12.52
C ALA A 272 -3.22 7.31 13.20
N GLY A 273 -2.84 8.34 13.97
CA GLY A 273 -3.78 9.33 14.51
C GLY A 273 -4.44 10.17 13.41
N ASP A 274 -3.63 10.72 12.51
CA ASP A 274 -4.06 11.53 11.38
C ASP A 274 -5.04 10.74 10.47
N ALA A 275 -4.75 9.47 10.20
CA ALA A 275 -5.61 8.56 9.43
C ALA A 275 -6.93 8.23 10.16
N PHE A 276 -6.89 8.06 11.48
CA PHE A 276 -8.09 7.90 12.31
C PHE A 276 -8.98 9.15 12.27
N VAL A 277 -8.39 10.35 12.38
CA VAL A 277 -9.09 11.63 12.26
C VAL A 277 -9.69 11.76 10.86
N GLY A 278 -8.94 11.46 9.80
CA GLY A 278 -9.47 11.48 8.43
C GLY A 278 -10.69 10.57 8.24
N ALA A 279 -10.65 9.35 8.76
CA ALA A 279 -11.78 8.41 8.73
C ALA A 279 -13.02 8.92 9.49
N LEU A 280 -12.81 9.52 10.66
CA LEU A 280 -13.86 10.13 11.46
C LEU A 280 -14.51 11.30 10.72
N LEU A 281 -13.70 12.21 10.16
CA LEU A 281 -14.19 13.41 9.49
C LEU A 281 -14.91 13.09 8.17
N VAL A 282 -14.45 12.11 7.38
CA VAL A 282 -15.19 11.60 6.22
C VAL A 282 -16.60 11.12 6.62
N SER A 283 -16.70 10.43 7.74
CA SER A 283 -17.98 9.87 8.22
C SER A 283 -18.95 10.98 8.62
N ILE A 284 -18.51 11.93 9.45
CA ILE A 284 -19.32 13.08 9.91
C ILE A 284 -19.67 14.04 8.76
N ALA A 285 -18.73 14.24 7.81
CA ALA A 285 -18.95 15.07 6.63
C ALA A 285 -19.96 14.45 5.65
N LYS A 286 -20.05 13.12 5.56
CA LYS A 286 -21.09 12.45 4.76
C LYS A 286 -22.46 12.58 5.43
N ASP A 287 -22.62 12.14 6.68
CA ASP A 287 -23.87 12.29 7.43
C ASP A 287 -23.62 12.83 8.86
N GLY A 288 -24.19 14.00 9.14
CA GLY A 288 -24.03 14.74 10.39
C GLY A 288 -24.88 14.20 11.54
N SER A 289 -25.69 13.17 11.32
CA SER A 289 -26.37 12.41 12.38
C SER A 289 -25.49 11.28 12.95
N LEU A 290 -24.38 10.93 12.27
CA LEU A 290 -23.51 9.80 12.61
C LEU A 290 -22.60 10.01 13.84
N PHE A 291 -23.04 10.78 14.84
CA PHE A 291 -22.39 10.86 16.16
C PHE A 291 -22.25 9.48 16.85
N GLN A 292 -22.99 8.46 16.39
CA GLN A 292 -22.93 7.09 16.87
C GLN A 292 -21.91 6.19 16.13
N VAL A 293 -21.32 6.63 15.01
CA VAL A 293 -20.57 5.74 14.10
C VAL A 293 -19.07 5.79 14.31
N LEU A 294 -18.62 5.16 15.41
CA LEU A 294 -17.28 4.58 15.50
C LEU A 294 -17.21 3.18 14.86
N ILE A 295 -18.22 2.79 14.08
CA ILE A 295 -18.26 1.52 13.35
C ILE A 295 -17.49 1.61 12.02
N LEU A 296 -17.33 2.80 11.43
CA LEU A 296 -16.57 3.01 10.18
C LEU A 296 -15.05 3.19 10.41
N THR A 297 -14.62 3.75 11.53
CA THR A 297 -13.19 3.80 11.93
C THR A 297 -12.57 2.41 12.12
N ARG A 298 -13.40 1.35 12.20
CA ARG A 298 -12.99 -0.06 12.27
C ARG A 298 -12.16 -0.54 11.07
N SER A 299 -12.27 0.10 9.90
CA SER A 299 -11.61 -0.37 8.68
C SER A 299 -10.31 0.37 8.33
N VAL A 300 -10.20 1.65 8.69
CA VAL A 300 -9.14 2.52 8.12
C VAL A 300 -7.77 2.33 8.78
N ILE A 301 -7.72 1.94 10.04
CA ILE A 301 -6.45 1.69 10.76
C ILE A 301 -5.60 0.63 10.04
N CYS A 302 -6.23 -0.37 9.41
CA CYS A 302 -5.54 -1.35 8.58
C CYS A 302 -4.95 -0.73 7.30
N VAL A 303 -5.75 0.05 6.56
CA VAL A 303 -5.39 0.55 5.21
C VAL A 303 -4.16 1.45 5.23
N TYR A 304 -4.01 2.32 6.22
CA TYR A 304 -2.84 3.21 6.31
C TYR A 304 -1.53 2.44 6.56
N GLN A 305 -1.59 1.32 7.30
CA GLN A 305 -0.45 0.42 7.53
C GLN A 305 -0.10 -0.49 6.33
N GLU A 306 -0.93 -0.51 5.29
CA GLU A 306 -0.63 -1.20 4.03
C GLU A 306 -0.09 -0.23 2.97
N GLY A 307 -0.63 0.99 2.89
CA GLY A 307 -0.16 2.01 1.94
C GLY A 307 1.35 2.32 2.05
N LYS A 308 1.87 2.44 3.28
CA LYS A 308 3.32 2.66 3.50
C LYS A 308 4.19 1.54 2.91
N LYS A 309 3.73 0.28 2.91
CA LYS A 309 4.47 -0.86 2.33
C LYS A 309 4.58 -0.78 0.82
N GLU A 310 3.65 -0.10 0.13
CA GLU A 310 3.75 0.12 -1.32
C GLU A 310 4.68 1.27 -1.66
N GLU A 311 4.69 2.36 -0.89
CA GLU A 311 5.66 3.45 -1.05
C GLU A 311 7.08 3.02 -0.66
N GLU A 312 7.24 2.26 0.43
CA GLU A 312 8.51 1.63 0.80
C GLU A 312 8.96 0.67 -0.31
N LYS A 313 8.10 -0.20 -0.84
CA LYS A 313 8.45 -1.05 -2.01
C LYS A 313 8.84 -0.24 -3.25
N LYS A 314 8.19 0.89 -3.53
CA LYS A 314 8.53 1.74 -4.69
C LYS A 314 9.90 2.39 -4.52
N LYS A 315 10.18 2.96 -3.34
CA LYS A 315 11.53 3.43 -2.97
C LYS A 315 12.57 2.32 -3.07
N ASP A 316 12.25 1.14 -2.53
CA ASP A 316 13.09 -0.06 -2.56
C ASP A 316 13.34 -0.59 -3.99
N ILE A 317 12.57 -0.15 -4.99
CA ILE A 317 12.76 -0.44 -6.42
C ILE A 317 13.53 0.69 -7.13
N GLU A 318 13.30 1.96 -6.79
CA GLU A 318 14.02 3.11 -7.35
C GLU A 318 15.46 3.21 -6.82
N GLU A 319 15.67 3.05 -5.53
CA GLU A 319 17.00 3.05 -4.90
C GLU A 319 17.87 1.88 -5.42
N LYS A 320 17.24 0.78 -5.86
CA LYS A 320 17.92 -0.33 -6.57
C LYS A 320 18.24 -0.01 -8.04
N LYS A 321 17.53 0.91 -8.71
CA LYS A 321 17.90 1.43 -10.04
C LYS A 321 19.09 2.38 -9.93
N ASP A 322 19.06 3.30 -8.97
CA ASP A 322 20.14 4.29 -8.80
C ASP A 322 21.44 3.63 -8.30
N ASN A 323 21.35 2.62 -7.43
CA ASN A 323 22.49 1.76 -7.08
C ASN A 323 23.01 0.89 -8.24
N LEU A 324 22.23 0.69 -9.31
CA LEU A 324 22.71 0.09 -10.56
C LEU A 324 23.47 1.13 -11.40
N GLY A 325 22.94 2.35 -11.53
CA GLY A 325 23.60 3.46 -12.21
C GLY A 325 24.96 3.83 -11.58
N ALA A 326 24.99 4.02 -10.26
CA ALA A 326 26.21 4.35 -9.52
C ALA A 326 27.32 3.26 -9.62
N LYS A 327 26.94 2.00 -9.88
CA LYS A 327 27.90 0.89 -10.04
C LYS A 327 28.54 0.81 -11.43
N MET A 328 28.10 1.61 -12.42
CA MET A 328 28.70 1.65 -13.75
C MET A 328 29.91 2.60 -13.91
N MET A 329 30.45 3.19 -12.84
CA MET A 329 31.56 4.15 -12.95
C MET A 329 32.79 3.94 -12.05
N VAL A 330 33.05 2.73 -11.52
CA VAL A 330 34.32 2.41 -10.81
C VAL A 330 34.95 1.08 -11.25
N LYS A 331 35.66 1.09 -12.39
CA LYS A 331 36.94 0.37 -12.64
C LYS A 331 37.46 0.58 -14.07
N GLY A 332 38.27 1.62 -14.26
CA GLY A 332 39.15 1.77 -15.42
C GLY A 332 40.59 1.89 -14.93
N THR A 333 41.44 0.90 -15.23
CA THR A 333 42.88 0.96 -14.90
C THR A 333 43.57 1.96 -15.82
N GLY A 334 44.19 3.00 -15.24
CA GLY A 334 44.75 4.09 -16.02
C GLY A 334 46.16 3.83 -16.56
N THR A 335 46.50 4.56 -17.64
CA THR A 335 47.89 4.80 -18.06
C THR A 335 48.03 6.28 -18.45
N ASN A 336 49.11 6.89 -17.96
CA ASN A 336 49.56 8.28 -18.14
C ASN A 336 49.05 9.05 -19.38
N CYS A 337 48.60 10.29 -19.16
CA CYS A 337 49.51 11.45 -19.33
C CYS A 337 48.96 12.77 -18.73
N SER A 338 49.90 13.69 -18.50
CA SER A 338 49.77 15.09 -18.06
C SER A 338 48.59 15.87 -18.69
N ASN A 339 48.00 16.87 -18.03
CA ASN A 339 48.72 17.97 -17.37
C ASN A 339 47.90 18.72 -16.29
N ARG A 340 48.58 19.58 -15.53
CA ARG A 340 47.95 20.58 -14.64
C ARG A 340 47.36 21.73 -15.46
N TYR A 341 46.38 22.46 -14.92
CA TYR A 341 46.55 23.89 -14.60
C TYR A 341 45.53 24.37 -13.54
N LEU A 342 45.82 25.53 -12.94
CA LEU A 342 45.07 26.14 -11.83
C LEU A 342 44.17 27.30 -12.32
N LYS A 343 43.43 27.89 -11.38
CA LYS A 343 42.60 29.10 -11.50
C LYS A 343 43.30 30.27 -12.24
N GLY A 344 42.50 31.15 -12.85
CA GLY A 344 42.92 32.49 -13.33
C GLY A 344 43.19 33.50 -12.19
N PRO A 345 43.10 34.84 -12.39
CA PRO A 345 42.12 35.55 -13.25
C PRO A 345 42.72 36.78 -14.02
N CYS A 346 41.94 37.87 -14.14
CA CYS A 346 42.26 39.26 -14.53
C CYS A 346 42.05 39.69 -16.02
N ASP A 347 40.89 40.33 -16.26
CA ASP A 347 40.67 41.75 -16.64
C ASP A 347 41.47 42.51 -17.73
N GLU A 348 40.77 43.48 -18.34
CA GLU A 348 41.19 44.61 -19.19
C GLU A 348 41.80 44.31 -20.59
N ALA A 349 41.60 45.13 -21.65
CA ALA A 349 40.58 46.14 -21.99
C ALA A 349 40.76 46.56 -23.48
N ILE A 350 39.80 47.32 -24.07
CA ILE A 350 39.98 48.23 -25.25
C ILE A 350 40.34 47.52 -26.60
N ASN A 351 39.67 47.68 -27.74
CA ASN A 351 38.99 48.85 -28.33
C ASN A 351 38.07 48.46 -29.52
N ASN A 352 37.19 49.38 -29.95
CA ASN A 352 36.55 49.52 -31.29
C ASN A 352 35.80 48.31 -31.92
N GLY A 353 34.68 48.48 -32.64
CA GLY A 353 33.93 49.69 -32.98
C GLY A 353 33.29 49.58 -34.37
N GLY A 354 31.98 49.86 -34.49
CA GLY A 354 31.27 49.86 -35.78
C GLY A 354 29.76 49.68 -35.62
N ALA A 355 28.96 50.55 -36.24
CA ALA A 355 27.49 50.52 -36.15
C ALA A 355 26.83 50.77 -37.51
N SER A 356 25.93 49.86 -37.90
CA SER A 356 24.90 50.01 -38.95
C SER A 356 24.01 48.76 -38.89
N THR A 357 22.71 48.75 -38.56
CA THR A 357 21.53 49.38 -39.21
C THR A 357 21.23 48.93 -40.64
N CYS A 358 19.97 48.52 -40.87
CA CYS A 358 19.33 48.21 -42.16
C CYS A 358 19.84 46.93 -42.90
N SER A 359 19.02 46.18 -43.66
CA SER A 359 17.56 46.26 -43.92
C SER A 359 17.01 44.92 -44.48
N SER A 360 15.69 44.74 -44.37
CA SER A 360 14.94 43.54 -44.78
C SER A 360 14.72 43.38 -46.30
N PHE A 361 14.69 42.14 -46.80
CA PHE A 361 13.82 41.62 -47.88
C PHE A 361 13.73 40.08 -47.70
N ASN A 362 12.62 39.34 -47.63
CA ASN A 362 11.17 39.48 -47.89
C ASN A 362 10.65 38.77 -49.16
N SER A 363 10.18 37.52 -49.02
CA SER A 363 9.20 36.84 -49.89
C SER A 363 8.84 35.45 -49.33
N SER A 364 7.66 34.84 -49.51
CA SER A 364 6.25 35.27 -49.40
C SER A 364 5.34 34.16 -49.95
N SER A 365 4.29 33.75 -49.21
CA SER A 365 3.17 32.89 -49.68
C SER A 365 3.57 31.46 -50.17
N VAL A 366 2.67 30.47 -50.33
CA VAL A 366 1.21 30.50 -50.52
C VAL A 366 0.50 29.43 -49.68
N SER A 367 -0.75 29.70 -49.31
CA SER A 367 -1.67 28.78 -48.65
C SER A 367 -2.68 28.16 -49.63
N ALA A 368 -3.20 26.96 -49.31
CA ALA A 368 -4.37 26.38 -49.97
C ALA A 368 -5.15 25.48 -49.01
N SER A 369 -6.46 25.72 -48.89
CA SER A 369 -7.41 24.89 -48.15
C SER A 369 -8.48 24.38 -49.13
N ALA A 370 -8.88 23.12 -49.03
CA ALA A 370 -10.04 22.60 -49.77
C ALA A 370 -10.73 21.47 -49.00
N SER A 371 -12.06 21.59 -48.87
CA SER A 371 -12.94 20.59 -48.26
C SER A 371 -13.88 20.00 -49.31
N ALA A 372 -14.15 18.70 -49.24
CA ALA A 372 -15.26 18.06 -49.97
C ALA A 372 -15.71 16.78 -49.23
N SER A 373 -16.95 16.35 -49.47
CA SER A 373 -17.67 15.35 -48.66
C SER A 373 -18.47 14.36 -49.51
N VAL A 374 -18.82 13.21 -48.92
CA VAL A 374 -19.79 12.18 -49.38
C VAL A 374 -19.44 11.46 -50.71
N THR A 375 -19.93 10.25 -51.04
CA THR A 375 -21.11 9.50 -50.55
C THR A 375 -20.91 7.97 -50.51
N SER A 376 -21.77 7.32 -49.73
CA SER A 376 -22.07 5.88 -49.56
C SER A 376 -21.98 4.90 -50.74
N ALA A 377 -21.66 3.63 -50.41
CA ALA A 377 -22.33 2.43 -50.94
C ALA A 377 -22.25 1.26 -49.92
N SER A 378 -23.15 0.27 -50.02
CA SER A 378 -23.36 -0.79 -49.01
C SER A 378 -23.28 -2.21 -49.58
N SER A 379 -23.02 -3.21 -48.73
CA SER A 379 -23.34 -4.62 -49.01
C SER A 379 -23.72 -5.38 -47.72
N SER A 380 -24.65 -6.33 -47.80
CA SER A 380 -25.32 -6.91 -46.62
C SER A 380 -25.90 -8.31 -46.84
N SER A 381 -25.96 -9.13 -45.78
CA SER A 381 -26.80 -10.34 -45.64
C SER A 381 -26.96 -10.63 -44.13
N LEU A 382 -28.14 -10.68 -43.48
CA LEU A 382 -29.40 -11.44 -43.73
C LEU A 382 -29.24 -12.95 -43.49
N CYS A 383 -30.15 -13.69 -42.84
CA CYS A 383 -31.34 -13.40 -41.99
C CYS A 383 -31.59 -14.64 -41.06
N SER A 384 -32.64 -14.88 -40.26
CA SER A 384 -33.98 -14.30 -39.94
C SER A 384 -34.40 -14.89 -38.56
N SER A 385 -35.03 -14.17 -37.61
CA SER A 385 -36.43 -13.67 -37.55
C SER A 385 -37.54 -14.73 -37.49
N PHE A 386 -38.26 -14.84 -36.36
CA PHE A 386 -39.73 -14.70 -36.27
C PHE A 386 -40.18 -14.45 -34.80
N SER A 387 -41.49 -14.28 -34.55
CA SER A 387 -42.00 -13.67 -33.31
C SER A 387 -43.31 -14.26 -32.73
N SER A 388 -43.49 -14.04 -31.42
CA SER A 388 -44.71 -13.58 -30.73
C SER A 388 -45.91 -14.49 -30.37
N LEU A 389 -46.44 -14.21 -29.17
CA LEU A 389 -47.82 -14.35 -28.65
C LEU A 389 -48.42 -15.73 -28.30
N GLY A 390 -49.13 -15.76 -27.15
CA GLY A 390 -50.34 -16.58 -26.94
C GLY A 390 -50.27 -17.68 -25.88
N GLY A 391 -51.23 -17.70 -24.95
CA GLY A 391 -51.61 -18.90 -24.17
C GLY A 391 -52.84 -19.60 -24.80
N SER A 392 -53.50 -20.58 -24.17
CA SER A 392 -53.31 -21.18 -22.84
C SER A 392 -54.08 -22.52 -22.74
N PHE A 393 -53.67 -23.43 -21.83
CA PHE A 393 -54.33 -24.70 -21.46
C PHE A 393 -54.41 -25.79 -22.58
N ARG A 394 -54.55 -27.11 -22.31
CA ARG A 394 -54.75 -27.88 -21.05
C ARG A 394 -54.23 -29.33 -21.20
N GLY A 395 -53.73 -29.95 -20.10
CA GLY A 395 -53.36 -31.38 -20.02
C GLY A 395 -51.98 -31.59 -19.34
N VAL A 396 -51.82 -31.96 -18.05
CA VAL A 396 -52.28 -33.16 -17.31
C VAL A 396 -51.65 -34.43 -17.92
N HIS A 397 -50.75 -35.20 -17.27
CA HIS A 397 -50.18 -35.20 -15.90
C HIS A 397 -48.96 -36.17 -15.85
N MET A 398 -48.07 -36.31 -14.84
CA MET A 398 -47.79 -35.60 -13.56
C MET A 398 -46.38 -36.03 -13.04
N LYS A 399 -45.62 -35.18 -12.32
CA LYS A 399 -44.82 -35.58 -11.12
C LYS A 399 -44.29 -34.38 -10.32
N LYS A 400 -44.14 -34.59 -9.01
CA LYS A 400 -43.76 -33.64 -7.92
C LYS A 400 -42.35 -33.05 -8.15
N LEU A 401 -42.00 -31.84 -7.67
CA LEU A 401 -42.21 -31.29 -6.31
C LEU A 401 -42.87 -29.90 -6.24
N SER A 402 -43.48 -29.64 -5.08
CA SER A 402 -44.06 -28.37 -4.61
C SER A 402 -43.65 -28.19 -3.14
N GLY A 403 -43.51 -26.98 -2.61
CA GLY A 403 -43.66 -25.64 -3.20
C GLY A 403 -43.45 -24.57 -2.12
N CYS A 404 -43.49 -23.30 -2.49
CA CYS A 404 -43.44 -22.19 -1.53
C CYS A 404 -44.81 -21.94 -0.88
N TYR A 405 -44.84 -21.54 0.39
CA TYR A 405 -45.95 -20.76 0.94
C TYR A 405 -45.47 -19.85 2.07
N GLU A 406 -46.19 -18.75 2.28
CA GLU A 406 -45.97 -17.81 3.37
C GLU A 406 -46.45 -18.37 4.72
N CYS A 407 -45.89 -17.86 5.82
CA CYS A 407 -46.58 -17.84 7.10
C CYS A 407 -46.35 -16.50 7.79
N HIS A 408 -47.40 -15.68 7.83
CA HIS A 408 -47.51 -14.60 8.80
C HIS A 408 -47.58 -15.20 10.22
N LEU A 409 -46.96 -14.53 11.17
CA LEU A 409 -47.37 -14.58 12.57
C LEU A 409 -47.08 -13.22 13.20
N GLU A 410 -48.03 -12.73 13.99
CA GLU A 410 -48.03 -11.38 14.54
C GLU A 410 -47.13 -11.28 15.78
N ALA A 411 -46.87 -10.06 16.24
CA ALA A 411 -46.05 -9.85 17.42
C ALA A 411 -46.84 -10.14 18.71
N ASP A 412 -46.25 -10.91 19.63
CA ASP A 412 -46.35 -10.53 21.05
C ASP A 412 -45.22 -11.11 21.94
N THR A 413 -44.49 -10.19 22.58
CA THR A 413 -44.16 -10.11 24.01
C THR A 413 -43.57 -11.31 24.81
N PHE A 414 -42.37 -11.05 25.35
CA PHE A 414 -41.67 -11.64 26.52
C PHE A 414 -41.12 -13.09 26.52
N ASN A 415 -39.82 -13.16 26.88
CA ASN A 415 -39.12 -14.21 27.63
C ASN A 415 -39.27 -15.69 27.23
N CYS A 416 -38.20 -16.24 26.64
CA CYS A 416 -37.57 -17.44 27.22
C CYS A 416 -36.05 -17.43 26.98
N VAL A 417 -35.29 -18.09 27.86
CA VAL A 417 -33.82 -18.19 27.80
C VAL A 417 -33.41 -19.60 27.42
N SER A 418 -32.72 -19.73 26.28
CA SER A 418 -31.98 -20.95 25.90
C SER A 418 -30.64 -20.57 25.29
N LYS A 419 -29.60 -21.33 25.65
CA LYS A 419 -28.26 -21.19 25.06
C LYS A 419 -28.18 -22.06 23.82
N ASP A 420 -27.82 -21.49 22.68
CA ASP A 420 -27.14 -22.22 21.60
C ASP A 420 -26.27 -21.28 20.76
N HIS A 421 -25.10 -21.75 20.33
CA HIS A 421 -24.15 -20.97 19.55
C HIS A 421 -24.50 -20.99 18.06
N ALA A 422 -25.42 -20.13 17.64
CA ALA A 422 -25.65 -19.86 16.22
C ALA A 422 -24.38 -19.28 15.56
N LYS A 423 -23.70 -20.09 14.74
CA LYS A 423 -22.66 -19.58 13.84
C LYS A 423 -23.32 -18.61 12.85
N ILE A 424 -22.89 -17.35 12.83
CA ILE A 424 -23.30 -16.40 11.80
C ILE A 424 -22.72 -16.88 10.47
N THR A 425 -23.59 -17.18 9.51
CA THR A 425 -23.20 -17.71 8.20
C THR A 425 -22.64 -16.58 7.33
N THR A 426 -21.31 -16.42 7.34
CA THR A 426 -20.63 -15.39 6.54
C THR A 426 -20.66 -15.77 5.05
N ILE A 427 -21.56 -15.15 4.30
CA ILE A 427 -21.59 -15.25 2.84
C ILE A 427 -20.34 -14.55 2.27
N CYS A 428 -19.52 -15.31 1.57
CA CYS A 428 -18.30 -14.83 0.91
C CYS A 428 -18.51 -14.83 -0.62
N SER A 429 -17.76 -14.03 -1.37
CA SER A 429 -17.76 -14.09 -2.84
C SER A 429 -16.35 -14.03 -3.41
N CYS A 430 -16.15 -14.59 -4.60
CA CYS A 430 -14.86 -14.57 -5.28
C CYS A 430 -14.72 -13.29 -6.11
N ASN A 431 -13.70 -12.48 -5.80
CA ASN A 431 -13.45 -11.22 -6.50
C ASN A 431 -13.10 -11.37 -8.00
N GLU A 432 -12.71 -12.57 -8.45
CA GLU A 432 -12.29 -12.81 -9.84
C GLU A 432 -13.41 -13.35 -10.75
N CYS A 433 -14.36 -14.14 -10.24
CA CYS A 433 -15.47 -14.69 -11.03
C CYS A 433 -16.89 -14.30 -10.54
N GLY A 434 -17.01 -13.73 -9.34
CA GLY A 434 -18.30 -13.37 -8.72
C GLY A 434 -19.07 -14.52 -8.07
N GLU A 435 -18.57 -15.76 -8.08
CA GLU A 435 -19.24 -16.89 -7.43
C GLU A 435 -19.33 -16.71 -5.90
N VAL A 436 -20.42 -17.22 -5.31
CA VAL A 436 -20.81 -16.96 -3.91
C VAL A 436 -20.76 -18.25 -3.10
N PHE A 437 -20.08 -18.19 -1.95
CA PHE A 437 -19.77 -19.32 -1.08
C PHE A 437 -20.33 -19.10 0.32
N ILE A 438 -20.82 -20.19 0.93
CA ILE A 438 -21.45 -20.18 2.26
C ILE A 438 -20.41 -20.30 3.38
N ASN A 439 -19.24 -20.89 3.09
CA ASN A 439 -18.10 -20.97 3.99
C ASN A 439 -16.85 -20.32 3.35
N PRO A 440 -15.97 -19.68 4.12
CA PRO A 440 -14.71 -19.15 3.59
C PRO A 440 -13.74 -20.24 3.11
N GLU A 441 -13.84 -21.46 3.66
CA GLU A 441 -13.01 -22.59 3.22
C GLU A 441 -13.35 -23.05 1.79
N ASP A 442 -14.63 -23.00 1.40
CA ASP A 442 -15.05 -23.31 0.03
C ASP A 442 -14.53 -22.25 -0.96
N LEU A 443 -14.51 -20.97 -0.56
CA LEU A 443 -13.92 -19.89 -1.36
C LEU A 443 -12.40 -20.04 -1.51
N GLU A 444 -11.67 -20.43 -0.45
CA GLU A 444 -10.24 -20.72 -0.55
C GLU A 444 -9.97 -21.90 -1.51
N ILE A 445 -10.79 -22.96 -1.43
CA ILE A 445 -10.68 -24.13 -2.32
C ILE A 445 -10.99 -23.73 -3.77
N HIS A 446 -12.00 -22.88 -3.99
CA HIS A 446 -12.31 -22.32 -5.30
C HIS A 446 -11.14 -21.50 -5.86
N GLN A 447 -10.61 -20.55 -5.10
CA GLN A 447 -9.48 -19.72 -5.51
C GLN A 447 -8.25 -20.60 -5.84
N ALA A 448 -7.94 -21.60 -5.02
CA ALA A 448 -6.82 -22.51 -5.21
C ALA A 448 -6.96 -23.49 -6.40
N ASN A 449 -8.14 -23.60 -7.03
CA ASN A 449 -8.36 -24.46 -8.19
C ASN A 449 -8.69 -23.69 -9.48
N ASN A 450 -9.52 -22.66 -9.38
CA ASN A 450 -10.04 -21.89 -10.51
C ASN A 450 -9.28 -20.58 -10.75
N HIS A 451 -8.59 -20.07 -9.73
CA HIS A 451 -7.81 -18.82 -9.78
C HIS A 451 -6.35 -19.03 -9.38
N ALA A 452 -5.84 -20.26 -9.59
CA ALA A 452 -4.55 -20.73 -9.11
C ALA A 452 -3.34 -20.10 -9.84
N VAL A 453 -3.58 -19.51 -11.02
CA VAL A 453 -2.56 -18.85 -11.85
C VAL A 453 -3.11 -17.58 -12.46
N SER A 454 -2.22 -16.62 -12.74
CA SER A 454 -2.48 -15.42 -13.54
C SER A 454 -1.46 -15.30 -14.66
N GLU A 455 -1.87 -14.99 -15.89
CA GLU A 455 -0.92 -14.80 -17.00
C GLU A 455 -0.27 -13.40 -16.94
N LEU A 456 1.05 -13.35 -17.15
CA LEU A 456 1.79 -12.09 -17.18
C LEU A 456 1.76 -11.47 -18.59
N GLY A 457 1.05 -10.35 -18.72
CA GLY A 457 1.05 -9.52 -19.92
C GLY A 457 2.41 -8.85 -20.19
N PRO A 458 2.63 -8.28 -21.39
CA PRO A 458 3.90 -7.65 -21.77
C PRO A 458 4.29 -6.46 -20.88
N GLU A 459 3.31 -5.76 -20.32
CA GLU A 459 3.52 -4.58 -19.47
C GLU A 459 3.97 -4.93 -18.02
N ASP A 460 3.89 -6.19 -17.59
CA ASP A 460 4.33 -6.57 -16.24
C ASP A 460 5.86 -6.73 -16.21
N SER A 461 6.55 -5.84 -15.49
CA SER A 461 8.00 -5.92 -15.23
C SER A 461 8.49 -7.28 -14.72
N SER A 462 7.65 -8.03 -14.02
CA SER A 462 7.92 -9.41 -13.56
C SER A 462 8.13 -10.36 -14.74
N ARG A 463 7.41 -10.14 -15.85
CA ARG A 463 7.55 -10.92 -17.08
C ARG A 463 8.95 -10.78 -17.65
N SER A 464 9.42 -9.54 -17.86
CA SER A 464 10.77 -9.26 -18.37
C SER A 464 11.86 -9.89 -17.50
N ILE A 465 11.70 -9.86 -16.18
CA ILE A 465 12.64 -10.50 -15.24
C ILE A 465 12.65 -12.03 -15.43
N VAL A 466 11.49 -12.67 -15.54
CA VAL A 466 11.39 -14.13 -15.75
C VAL A 466 11.88 -14.54 -17.14
N GLU A 467 11.65 -13.74 -18.18
CA GLU A 467 12.20 -13.96 -19.52
C GLU A 467 13.74 -13.90 -19.51
N ILE A 468 14.34 -12.91 -18.82
CA ILE A 468 15.80 -12.81 -18.65
C ILE A 468 16.36 -14.01 -17.85
N ILE A 469 15.70 -14.43 -16.76
CA ILE A 469 16.11 -15.58 -15.94
C ILE A 469 16.06 -16.88 -16.76
N PHE A 470 15.04 -17.06 -17.59
CA PHE A 470 14.94 -18.19 -18.50
C PHE A 470 16.04 -18.14 -19.57
N GLN A 471 16.11 -17.06 -20.37
CA GLN A 471 17.06 -16.90 -21.48
C GLN A 471 18.52 -17.04 -21.01
N SER A 472 18.89 -16.42 -19.88
CA SER A 472 20.26 -16.48 -19.33
C SER A 472 20.72 -17.89 -18.95
N SER A 473 19.78 -18.83 -18.71
CA SER A 473 20.11 -20.24 -18.51
C SER A 473 20.50 -20.99 -19.79
N TRP A 474 20.13 -20.49 -20.97
CA TRP A 474 20.37 -21.11 -22.28
C TRP A 474 21.56 -20.50 -23.07
N LEU A 475 22.05 -19.31 -22.68
CA LEU A 475 23.08 -18.52 -23.41
C LEU A 475 24.40 -19.25 -23.75
N ASN A 476 24.71 -20.39 -23.10
CA ASN A 476 25.96 -21.14 -23.32
C ASN A 476 25.79 -22.39 -24.20
N ILE A 477 24.65 -22.55 -24.88
CA ILE A 477 24.33 -23.74 -25.69
C ILE A 477 24.34 -23.37 -27.18
N GLN A 478 24.92 -24.24 -28.02
CA GLN A 478 25.06 -24.05 -29.48
C GLN A 478 23.73 -24.33 -30.22
N HIS A 479 22.68 -23.60 -29.84
CA HIS A 479 21.26 -23.84 -30.13
C HIS A 479 20.72 -25.10 -29.40
N PRO A 480 19.47 -25.08 -28.91
CA PRO A 480 18.28 -24.60 -29.62
C PRO A 480 17.78 -23.21 -29.20
N MET A 481 16.89 -22.66 -30.02
CA MET A 481 16.14 -21.43 -29.74
C MET A 481 14.85 -21.78 -28.99
N CYS A 482 14.85 -21.69 -27.66
CA CYS A 482 13.66 -21.91 -26.85
C CYS A 482 12.71 -20.70 -26.94
N LYS A 483 11.55 -20.86 -27.58
CA LYS A 483 10.49 -19.85 -27.59
C LYS A 483 9.68 -19.98 -26.31
N ILE A 484 9.60 -18.90 -25.54
CA ILE A 484 8.62 -18.78 -24.46
C ILE A 484 7.25 -18.62 -25.13
N ASP A 485 6.35 -19.55 -24.87
CA ASP A 485 4.94 -19.42 -25.25
C ASP A 485 4.31 -18.35 -24.34
N ARG A 486 4.34 -18.61 -23.03
CA ARG A 486 3.58 -17.88 -21.99
C ARG A 486 4.29 -17.96 -20.65
N ILE A 487 4.02 -17.00 -19.76
CA ILE A 487 4.51 -17.00 -18.37
C ILE A 487 3.32 -16.81 -17.43
N LEU A 488 3.13 -17.76 -16.53
CA LEU A 488 2.08 -17.74 -15.53
C LEU A 488 2.69 -17.47 -14.15
N LYS A 489 2.08 -16.59 -13.37
CA LYS A 489 2.36 -16.35 -11.95
C LYS A 489 1.46 -17.27 -11.11
N VAL A 490 2.03 -17.91 -10.09
CA VAL A 490 1.31 -18.87 -9.24
C VAL A 490 0.71 -18.17 -8.03
N ASN A 491 -0.63 -18.17 -7.95
CA ASN A 491 -1.40 -17.54 -6.89
C ASN A 491 -1.43 -18.48 -5.66
N ASN A 492 -0.35 -18.46 -4.89
CA ASN A 492 -0.19 -19.33 -3.71
C ASN A 492 -1.18 -18.93 -2.60
N SER A 493 -1.88 -19.92 -2.03
CA SER A 493 -2.79 -19.68 -0.90
C SER A 493 -2.06 -19.06 0.31
N PRO A 494 -2.75 -18.29 1.18
CA PRO A 494 -2.19 -17.83 2.44
C PRO A 494 -1.66 -18.99 3.29
N LYS A 495 -2.39 -20.11 3.33
CA LYS A 495 -2.02 -21.35 4.04
C LYS A 495 -0.75 -22.00 3.48
N THR A 496 -0.44 -21.84 2.20
CA THR A 496 0.83 -22.30 1.58
C THR A 496 1.97 -21.36 1.97
N THR A 497 1.75 -20.05 1.83
CA THR A 497 2.75 -19.01 2.09
C THR A 497 3.20 -19.01 3.55
N VAL A 498 2.25 -19.10 4.50
CA VAL A 498 2.57 -19.18 5.94
C VAL A 498 3.45 -20.39 6.26
N LYS A 499 3.17 -21.58 5.70
CA LYS A 499 3.97 -22.81 5.94
C LYS A 499 5.41 -22.69 5.44
N PHE A 500 5.64 -21.94 4.35
CA PHE A 500 6.97 -21.65 3.80
C PHE A 500 7.73 -20.64 4.67
N GLU A 501 7.06 -19.58 5.11
CA GLU A 501 7.62 -18.57 6.03
C GLU A 501 7.95 -19.17 7.41
N GLU A 502 7.06 -19.99 7.99
CA GLU A 502 7.31 -20.79 9.20
C GLU A 502 8.54 -21.69 9.03
N TYR A 503 8.70 -22.35 7.88
CA TYR A 503 9.86 -23.17 7.61
C TYR A 503 11.15 -22.34 7.55
N ARG A 504 11.17 -21.21 6.82
CA ARG A 504 12.35 -20.29 6.81
C ARG A 504 12.71 -19.84 8.23
N ASN A 505 11.72 -19.49 9.04
CA ASN A 505 11.94 -19.01 10.41
C ASN A 505 12.44 -20.13 11.36
N ASN A 506 11.97 -21.37 11.21
CA ASN A 506 12.51 -22.53 11.92
C ASN A 506 13.99 -22.76 11.56
N ILE A 507 14.32 -22.71 10.27
CA ILE A 507 15.70 -22.83 9.76
C ILE A 507 16.61 -21.70 10.29
N LYS A 508 16.14 -20.43 10.29
CA LYS A 508 16.85 -19.31 10.94
C LYS A 508 17.07 -19.56 12.45
N GLY A 509 16.05 -20.06 13.16
CA GLY A 509 16.13 -20.38 14.59
C GLY A 509 17.13 -21.50 14.92
N LYS A 510 17.32 -22.47 14.01
CA LYS A 510 18.41 -23.46 14.09
C LYS A 510 19.78 -22.82 13.85
N ALA A 511 19.88 -21.89 12.90
CA ALA A 511 21.14 -21.23 12.53
C ALA A 511 21.75 -20.39 13.67
N ILE A 512 20.93 -19.66 14.41
CA ILE A 512 21.38 -18.79 15.51
C ILE A 512 22.09 -19.58 16.63
N LYS A 513 21.76 -20.86 16.82
CA LYS A 513 22.39 -21.75 17.82
C LYS A 513 23.77 -22.31 17.41
N LEU A 514 24.24 -22.01 16.19
CA LEU A 514 25.45 -22.58 15.57
C LEU A 514 26.30 -21.50 14.88
N SER A 515 26.20 -20.25 15.37
CA SER A 515 26.44 -19.03 14.59
C SER A 515 27.87 -18.78 14.10
N GLU A 516 28.90 -19.32 14.75
CA GLU A 516 30.30 -19.02 14.41
C GLU A 516 30.79 -19.58 13.05
N LYS A 517 30.07 -20.54 12.44
CA LYS A 517 30.63 -21.35 11.34
C LYS A 517 30.08 -21.09 9.94
N TYR A 518 28.88 -20.52 9.79
CA TYR A 518 28.21 -20.39 8.47
C TYR A 518 27.32 -19.11 8.36
N PRO A 519 27.87 -17.92 8.06
CA PRO A 519 27.09 -16.68 8.05
C PRO A 519 25.94 -16.62 7.02
N ARG A 520 26.09 -17.25 5.84
CA ARG A 520 25.00 -17.33 4.84
C ARG A 520 23.79 -18.19 5.26
N PHE A 521 23.92 -18.98 6.33
CA PHE A 521 22.83 -19.81 6.85
C PHE A 521 21.89 -19.00 7.78
N ALA A 522 22.41 -17.97 8.44
CA ALA A 522 21.61 -17.04 9.24
C ALA A 522 20.84 -16.03 8.36
N ALA A 523 21.46 -15.56 7.26
CA ALA A 523 20.81 -14.72 6.26
C ALA A 523 19.74 -15.54 5.49
N ASP A 524 18.47 -15.14 5.66
CA ASP A 524 17.29 -15.70 4.97
C ASP A 524 17.17 -17.23 4.88
N GLY A 525 17.75 -17.94 5.85
CA GLY A 525 17.72 -19.41 5.91
C GLY A 525 18.44 -20.06 4.72
N ASN A 526 19.37 -19.35 4.08
CA ASN A 526 19.98 -19.72 2.79
C ASN A 526 18.89 -19.93 1.71
N GLU A 527 18.04 -18.92 1.49
CA GLU A 527 17.05 -18.93 0.41
C GLU A 527 17.73 -18.77 -0.97
N LEU A 528 17.33 -19.62 -1.92
CA LEU A 528 17.91 -19.70 -3.25
C LEU A 528 16.80 -19.77 -4.31
N LEU A 529 17.00 -19.09 -5.44
CA LEU A 529 16.19 -19.31 -6.64
C LEU A 529 16.58 -20.64 -7.28
N ARG A 530 15.60 -21.46 -7.63
CA ARG A 530 15.80 -22.77 -8.29
C ARG A 530 14.71 -23.07 -9.31
N PHE A 531 15.00 -24.02 -10.18
CA PHE A 531 14.15 -24.39 -11.31
C PHE A 531 13.76 -25.86 -11.26
N HIS A 532 12.53 -26.16 -11.67
CA HIS A 532 12.04 -27.53 -11.85
C HIS A 532 11.38 -27.64 -13.23
N CYS A 533 11.99 -28.41 -14.13
CA CYS A 533 11.51 -28.65 -15.49
C CYS A 533 10.52 -29.82 -15.48
N THR A 534 9.40 -29.68 -16.20
CA THR A 534 8.26 -30.62 -16.15
C THR A 534 7.38 -30.46 -17.40
N THR A 535 6.26 -31.19 -17.51
CA THR A 535 5.40 -31.15 -18.71
C THR A 535 4.02 -30.53 -18.45
N LEU A 536 3.46 -29.90 -19.49
CA LEU A 536 2.10 -29.36 -19.49
C LEU A 536 1.26 -30.12 -20.54
N ALA A 537 0.34 -30.94 -20.05
CA ALA A 537 -0.58 -31.75 -20.88
C ALA A 537 -1.97 -31.12 -21.06
N CYS A 538 -2.18 -29.86 -20.68
CA CYS A 538 -3.48 -29.19 -20.75
C CYS A 538 -3.39 -27.70 -21.15
N SER A 539 -4.55 -27.13 -21.48
CA SER A 539 -4.72 -25.74 -21.93
C SER A 539 -4.64 -24.68 -20.82
N LEU A 540 -3.92 -24.94 -19.72
CA LEU A 540 -3.77 -23.97 -18.62
C LEU A 540 -3.16 -22.67 -19.15
N GLY A 541 -3.82 -21.54 -18.92
CA GLY A 541 -3.47 -20.22 -19.44
C GLY A 541 -3.67 -20.02 -20.94
N LEU A 542 -4.45 -20.85 -21.65
CA LEU A 542 -4.92 -20.53 -23.00
C LEU A 542 -6.28 -19.83 -22.89
N ASP A 543 -6.51 -18.84 -23.75
CA ASP A 543 -7.78 -18.09 -23.85
C ASP A 543 -8.27 -17.54 -22.49
N GLY A 544 -7.32 -17.17 -21.61
CA GLY A 544 -7.60 -16.67 -20.25
C GLY A 544 -7.90 -17.75 -19.20
N SER A 545 -7.77 -19.05 -19.52
CA SER A 545 -8.12 -20.15 -18.62
C SER A 545 -7.18 -20.26 -17.40
N THR A 546 -7.66 -19.85 -16.23
CA THR A 546 -6.97 -19.94 -14.93
C THR A 546 -7.20 -21.27 -14.19
N ASN A 547 -8.10 -22.12 -14.71
CA ASN A 547 -8.59 -23.33 -14.04
C ASN A 547 -7.61 -24.52 -14.16
N LEU A 548 -7.27 -25.14 -13.02
CA LEU A 548 -6.46 -26.36 -12.97
C LEU A 548 -7.29 -27.58 -13.40
N CYS A 549 -6.82 -28.33 -14.40
CA CYS A 549 -7.58 -29.48 -14.93
C CYS A 549 -7.85 -30.56 -13.86
N HIS A 550 -9.06 -31.15 -13.88
CA HIS A 550 -9.49 -32.22 -12.97
C HIS A 550 -9.56 -33.60 -13.64
N SER A 551 -9.37 -33.69 -14.96
CA SER A 551 -9.70 -34.85 -15.81
C SER A 551 -8.53 -35.39 -16.62
N ILE A 552 -7.29 -34.98 -16.31
CA ILE A 552 -6.07 -35.35 -17.04
C ILE A 552 -5.03 -35.82 -16.02
N ASP A 553 -4.93 -37.14 -15.81
CA ASP A 553 -4.03 -37.82 -14.84
C ASP A 553 -2.53 -37.74 -15.22
N ARG A 554 -2.14 -36.76 -16.06
CA ARG A 554 -0.80 -36.58 -16.63
C ARG A 554 -0.41 -35.10 -16.79
N CYS A 555 -1.03 -34.19 -16.03
CA CYS A 555 -0.67 -32.78 -16.06
C CYS A 555 0.13 -32.38 -14.82
N ASP A 556 1.45 -32.63 -14.88
CA ASP A 556 2.40 -32.37 -13.79
C ASP A 556 2.27 -30.95 -13.21
N VAL A 557 2.13 -29.93 -14.07
CA VAL A 557 1.96 -28.53 -13.66
C VAL A 557 0.72 -28.33 -12.79
N CYS A 558 -0.43 -28.84 -13.20
CA CYS A 558 -1.67 -28.70 -12.41
C CYS A 558 -1.60 -29.51 -11.11
N GLU A 559 -0.92 -30.65 -11.12
CA GLU A 559 -0.76 -31.50 -9.94
C GLU A 559 0.18 -30.86 -8.90
N ILE A 560 1.31 -30.29 -9.34
CA ILE A 560 2.26 -29.56 -8.49
C ILE A 560 1.64 -28.29 -7.90
N ILE A 561 0.81 -27.55 -8.64
CA ILE A 561 0.11 -26.36 -8.09
C ILE A 561 -0.95 -26.78 -7.08
N ARG A 562 -1.73 -27.84 -7.34
CA ARG A 562 -2.84 -28.28 -6.48
C ARG A 562 -2.36 -28.99 -5.19
N TYR A 563 -1.31 -29.81 -5.27
CA TYR A 563 -0.88 -30.67 -4.16
C TYR A 563 0.55 -30.39 -3.66
N GLY A 564 1.32 -29.54 -4.34
CA GLY A 564 2.73 -29.30 -4.06
C GLY A 564 3.66 -30.32 -4.74
N PHE A 565 4.97 -30.09 -4.60
CA PHE A 565 6.00 -30.98 -5.13
C PHE A 565 5.96 -32.34 -4.43
N ARG A 566 5.87 -33.42 -5.21
CA ARG A 566 5.96 -34.80 -4.75
C ARG A 566 7.41 -35.21 -4.55
N PHE A 567 7.62 -36.17 -3.65
CA PHE A 567 8.89 -36.87 -3.49
C PHE A 567 9.09 -37.91 -4.61
N ASP A 568 10.34 -38.17 -4.95
CA ASP A 568 10.74 -39.39 -5.66
C ASP A 568 10.68 -40.63 -4.73
N GLU A 569 10.98 -41.81 -5.29
CA GLU A 569 11.03 -43.10 -4.56
C GLU A 569 12.06 -43.12 -3.41
N LEU A 570 12.96 -42.12 -3.34
CA LEU A 570 14.02 -41.98 -2.34
C LEU A 570 13.73 -40.85 -1.32
N GLY A 571 12.51 -40.29 -1.31
CA GLY A 571 12.09 -39.25 -0.37
C GLY A 571 12.64 -37.85 -0.67
N ARG A 572 12.94 -37.54 -1.93
CA ARG A 572 13.67 -36.33 -2.35
C ARG A 572 12.90 -35.50 -3.36
N ILE A 573 13.22 -34.20 -3.40
CA ILE A 573 12.75 -33.26 -4.42
C ILE A 573 13.99 -32.58 -5.02
N THR A 574 14.26 -32.83 -6.30
CA THR A 574 15.46 -32.30 -6.99
C THR A 574 15.12 -31.03 -7.77
N LEU A 575 15.92 -29.98 -7.53
CA LEU A 575 15.73 -28.64 -8.08
C LEU A 575 17.06 -28.09 -8.62
N SER A 576 17.08 -27.63 -9.86
CA SER A 576 18.31 -27.20 -10.54
C SER A 576 18.63 -25.72 -10.30
N SER A 577 19.92 -25.36 -10.32
CA SER A 577 20.39 -23.96 -10.34
C SER A 577 20.35 -23.31 -11.73
N ARG A 578 19.97 -24.05 -12.77
CA ARG A 578 19.78 -23.57 -14.16
C ARG A 578 18.48 -24.12 -14.74
N ALA A 579 17.91 -23.46 -15.75
CA ALA A 579 16.77 -23.97 -16.54
C ALA A 579 17.12 -25.18 -17.45
N ARG A 580 18.02 -26.06 -17.02
CA ARG A 580 18.51 -27.20 -17.80
C ARG A 580 17.61 -28.42 -17.59
N GLU A 581 17.28 -29.10 -18.68
CA GLU A 581 16.57 -30.39 -18.64
C GLU A 581 17.48 -31.48 -18.07
N ILE A 582 17.01 -32.15 -17.00
CA ILE A 582 17.66 -33.33 -16.38
C ILE A 582 16.74 -34.54 -16.60
N SER A 583 16.48 -34.87 -17.87
CA SER A 583 16.13 -36.21 -18.41
C SER A 583 15.63 -36.09 -19.85
N PRO A 584 15.98 -37.00 -20.77
CA PRO A 584 15.35 -37.06 -22.08
C PRO A 584 13.93 -37.63 -21.96
N ILE A 585 12.91 -36.78 -21.86
CA ILE A 585 11.51 -37.23 -21.78
C ILE A 585 11.06 -37.78 -23.14
N SER A 586 11.19 -39.10 -23.30
CA SER A 586 10.76 -39.84 -24.50
C SER A 586 9.24 -40.10 -24.50
N CYS A 587 8.45 -39.05 -24.63
CA CYS A 587 6.99 -39.13 -24.82
C CYS A 587 6.60 -38.56 -26.19
N GLY A 588 6.08 -39.41 -27.08
CA GLY A 588 5.51 -38.97 -28.35
C GLY A 588 4.13 -38.33 -28.16
N GLY A 589 3.98 -37.07 -28.55
CA GLY A 589 2.76 -36.28 -28.43
C GLY A 589 3.07 -34.79 -28.25
N GLU A 590 2.09 -33.92 -28.47
CA GLU A 590 2.25 -32.44 -28.50
C GLU A 590 2.35 -31.81 -27.08
N ALA A 591 2.97 -32.50 -26.13
CA ALA A 591 3.11 -32.03 -24.75
C ALA A 591 4.04 -30.80 -24.69
N LYS A 592 3.53 -29.67 -24.20
CA LYS A 592 4.32 -28.45 -24.06
C LYS A 592 5.26 -28.57 -22.85
N ARG A 593 6.46 -28.01 -22.94
CA ARG A 593 7.38 -28.01 -21.81
C ARG A 593 7.06 -26.86 -20.85
N ALA A 594 7.26 -27.13 -19.56
CA ALA A 594 7.05 -26.17 -18.49
C ALA A 594 8.28 -26.13 -17.57
N MET A 595 8.50 -24.98 -16.94
CA MET A 595 9.51 -24.81 -15.91
C MET A 595 8.95 -23.96 -14.78
N PHE A 596 8.91 -24.53 -13.57
CA PHE A 596 8.66 -23.75 -12.36
C PHE A 596 9.90 -22.93 -11.98
N VAL A 597 9.68 -21.65 -11.67
CA VAL A 597 10.63 -20.79 -10.96
C VAL A 597 10.24 -20.80 -9.48
N CYS A 598 11.10 -21.37 -8.63
CA CYS A 598 10.82 -21.58 -7.22
C CYS A 598 11.77 -20.78 -6.31
N ARG A 599 11.22 -20.26 -5.21
CA ARG A 599 12.00 -19.84 -4.05
C ARG A 599 12.21 -21.06 -3.16
N VAL A 600 13.44 -21.33 -2.72
CA VAL A 600 13.80 -22.56 -2.00
C VAL A 600 14.64 -22.25 -0.76
N ILE A 601 14.21 -22.70 0.41
CA ILE A 601 14.97 -22.59 1.66
C ILE A 601 15.95 -23.77 1.73
N ALA A 602 17.22 -23.54 1.41
CA ALA A 602 18.21 -24.63 1.36
C ALA A 602 18.77 -25.00 2.75
N GLY A 603 18.77 -24.09 3.72
CA GLY A 603 19.28 -24.36 5.07
C GLY A 603 20.73 -24.90 5.09
N ARG A 604 20.99 -25.92 5.93
CA ARG A 604 22.29 -26.63 5.96
C ARG A 604 22.39 -27.57 4.76
N VAL A 605 23.28 -27.26 3.82
CA VAL A 605 23.51 -28.06 2.62
C VAL A 605 24.66 -29.06 2.83
N LYS A 606 24.37 -30.38 2.76
CA LYS A 606 25.42 -31.42 2.72
C LYS A 606 26.10 -31.40 1.34
N LYS A 607 27.44 -31.38 1.30
CA LYS A 607 28.19 -31.57 0.04
C LYS A 607 28.39 -33.05 -0.26
N SER A 608 28.12 -33.43 -1.50
CA SER A 608 28.33 -34.76 -2.08
C SER A 608 29.81 -34.95 -2.45
N ASN A 609 30.57 -35.63 -1.58
CA ASN A 609 31.93 -36.08 -1.89
C ASN A 609 31.95 -37.61 -2.09
N CYS A 610 31.65 -38.09 -3.29
CA CYS A 610 32.17 -39.38 -3.76
C CYS A 610 32.24 -39.43 -5.29
N SER A 611 33.37 -39.92 -5.81
CA SER A 611 33.55 -40.29 -7.20
C SER A 611 33.54 -41.81 -7.33
N THR A 612 33.04 -42.31 -8.46
CA THR A 612 32.79 -43.74 -8.78
C THR A 612 31.49 -44.27 -8.19
N VAL A 613 30.70 -44.93 -9.05
CA VAL A 613 29.47 -45.65 -8.71
C VAL A 613 29.84 -47.04 -8.19
N TRP A 614 29.11 -47.57 -7.19
CA TRP A 614 28.71 -48.98 -6.98
C TRP A 614 28.31 -49.30 -5.53
N GLU A 615 28.51 -48.38 -4.56
CA GLU A 615 27.96 -48.49 -3.19
C GLU A 615 26.91 -47.39 -2.92
N CYS A 616 25.62 -47.67 -3.16
CA CYS A 616 24.55 -46.69 -2.99
C CYS A 616 23.33 -47.16 -2.16
N GLU A 617 23.38 -48.35 -1.54
CA GLU A 617 22.30 -48.87 -0.69
C GLU A 617 22.49 -48.62 0.82
N SER A 618 23.63 -48.07 1.26
CA SER A 618 24.05 -48.11 2.67
C SER A 618 24.18 -46.75 3.39
N ILE A 619 23.97 -45.60 2.73
CA ILE A 619 24.16 -44.27 3.34
C ILE A 619 22.81 -43.59 3.68
N ILE A 620 22.02 -44.23 4.54
CA ILE A 620 20.99 -43.55 5.35
C ILE A 620 21.66 -43.03 6.63
N THR A 621 22.53 -42.02 6.48
CA THR A 621 23.03 -41.24 7.62
C THR A 621 21.98 -40.20 8.01
N SER A 622 21.38 -40.36 9.20
CA SER A 622 20.51 -39.41 9.92
C SER A 622 20.07 -38.13 9.16
N PRO A 623 18.81 -38.07 8.67
CA PRO A 623 18.24 -36.87 8.03
C PRO A 623 18.14 -35.61 8.93
N GLU A 624 18.52 -35.69 10.21
CA GLU A 624 18.33 -34.62 11.20
C GLU A 624 19.44 -33.54 11.14
N ASP A 625 20.61 -33.88 10.60
CA ASP A 625 21.80 -33.01 10.57
C ASP A 625 21.86 -32.05 9.37
N PHE A 626 21.06 -32.25 8.33
CA PHE A 626 21.10 -31.44 7.11
C PHE A 626 19.71 -31.18 6.56
N ASP A 627 19.45 -29.95 6.13
CA ASP A 627 18.13 -29.52 5.66
C ASP A 627 18.02 -29.64 4.11
N SER A 628 19.15 -29.71 3.40
CA SER A 628 19.26 -30.08 1.97
C SER A 628 20.62 -30.71 1.64
N MET A 629 20.81 -31.14 0.39
CA MET A 629 22.06 -31.75 -0.11
C MET A 629 22.36 -31.29 -1.55
N VAL A 630 23.63 -31.14 -1.92
CA VAL A 630 24.02 -30.95 -3.33
C VAL A 630 23.89 -32.29 -4.06
N GLY A 631 23.35 -32.29 -5.27
CA GLY A 631 23.26 -33.50 -6.10
C GLY A 631 24.62 -34.03 -6.54
N SER A 632 24.61 -35.08 -7.37
CA SER A 632 25.85 -35.64 -7.95
C SER A 632 26.48 -34.66 -8.94
N ASN A 633 25.65 -33.85 -9.62
CA ASN A 633 26.10 -32.66 -10.32
C ASN A 633 26.06 -31.46 -9.37
N SER A 634 27.10 -30.62 -9.38
CA SER A 634 27.21 -29.44 -8.51
C SER A 634 26.18 -28.32 -8.81
N GLU A 635 25.35 -28.50 -9.83
CA GLU A 635 24.25 -27.60 -10.22
C GLU A 635 22.89 -28.00 -9.59
N GLU A 636 22.80 -29.15 -8.92
CA GLU A 636 21.57 -29.70 -8.35
C GLU A 636 21.45 -29.45 -6.84
N LEU A 637 20.23 -29.14 -6.38
CA LEU A 637 19.86 -29.08 -4.98
C LEU A 637 18.76 -30.10 -4.69
N ILE A 638 19.05 -31.03 -3.77
CA ILE A 638 18.15 -32.06 -3.28
C ILE A 638 17.54 -31.58 -1.96
N VAL A 639 16.21 -31.54 -1.89
CA VAL A 639 15.43 -31.02 -0.76
C VAL A 639 14.54 -32.11 -0.18
N PHE A 640 14.50 -32.23 1.16
CA PHE A 640 13.80 -33.30 1.88
C PHE A 640 12.45 -32.88 2.48
N ASN A 641 11.97 -31.66 2.22
CA ASN A 641 10.71 -31.15 2.76
C ASN A 641 10.02 -30.23 1.74
N PRO A 642 8.78 -30.52 1.30
CA PRO A 642 8.08 -29.68 0.32
C PRO A 642 7.74 -28.28 0.85
N ARG A 643 7.67 -28.08 2.18
CA ARG A 643 7.49 -26.73 2.78
C ARG A 643 8.70 -25.82 2.59
N ALA A 644 9.84 -26.36 2.16
CA ALA A 644 11.02 -25.59 1.81
C ALA A 644 10.95 -24.98 0.40
N ILE A 645 9.87 -25.21 -0.36
CA ILE A 645 9.74 -24.84 -1.77
C ILE A 645 8.46 -24.02 -1.97
N LEU A 646 8.58 -22.85 -2.60
CA LEU A 646 7.44 -22.02 -3.01
C LEU A 646 7.50 -21.79 -4.53
N PRO A 647 6.58 -22.38 -5.33
CA PRO A 647 6.51 -22.10 -6.77
C PRO A 647 5.98 -20.69 -6.99
N CYS A 648 6.70 -19.85 -7.73
CA CYS A 648 6.32 -18.45 -7.95
C CYS A 648 5.83 -18.19 -9.38
N PHE A 649 6.47 -18.81 -10.38
CA PHE A 649 6.09 -18.69 -11.79
C PHE A 649 6.20 -20.03 -12.51
N VAL A 650 5.45 -20.20 -13.60
CA VAL A 650 5.57 -21.28 -14.59
C VAL A 650 5.86 -20.66 -15.95
N VAL A 651 7.03 -20.95 -16.50
CA VAL A 651 7.37 -20.61 -17.89
C VAL A 651 6.95 -21.78 -18.77
N ILE A 652 6.05 -21.54 -19.71
CA ILE A 652 5.62 -22.53 -20.71
C ILE A 652 6.36 -22.22 -22.00
N TYR A 653 7.02 -23.21 -22.59
CA TYR A 653 7.91 -23.00 -23.73
C TYR A 653 7.90 -24.14 -24.74
N SER A 654 8.30 -23.78 -25.96
CA SER A 654 8.47 -24.64 -27.12
C SER A 654 9.90 -24.51 -27.66
N PHE A 655 10.33 -25.49 -28.45
CA PHE A 655 11.57 -25.39 -29.22
C PHE A 655 11.23 -24.98 -30.65
N CYS A 656 11.97 -24.01 -31.19
CA CYS A 656 11.97 -23.67 -32.60
C CYS A 656 12.85 -24.63 -33.41
#